data_AF-A0A2V9ABA5-F1
#
_entry.id   AF-A0A2V9ABA5-F1
#
_cell.length_a   1.000
_cell.length_b   1.000
_cell.length_c   1.000
_cell.angle_alpha   90.00
_cell.angle_beta   90.00
_cell.angle_gamma   90.00
#
_symmetry.space_group_name_H-M   'P 1'
#
loop_
_entity.id
_entity.type
_entity.pdbx_description
1 polymer ?
#
loop_
_entity_poly.entity_id
_entity_poly.type
_entity_poly.pdbx_seq_one_letter_code
_entity_poly.pdbx_strand_id
1 'polypeptide(L)'
;MEACQAAHRSQRFLPPLHPKLWGCPSSGNAMESLLTTFQPHGILLSSGTIMKFQRITLLAITMGFAGMSGMAQTPENPPAEKKSQAPAAAKDPFAAPKQGSSEKDSARAEAYYNYTMGHIYEQQYEASSNADYATKAIEAYKKAYALDPKSPVIGERLAEMYWKAQRTKEAESEAKEILKRDPNDVQSRRLLGRIYLRSLGDVNAGSGQSETANKAIEQFREINRLDPTDAESALWLARLYRLKNEHDKSGQVLRAILKTDPDNEQAVEQLTQLLMDEGKSAEAVELLEGITAHSPTPVLLDLLGDAYSQAHELAKAEAAYRKAAEADPSELSHQRGLGQTLLAEEKYREALAVYQKLSDLMPDDSDVYLRIAQIYRELHQLDKAEENLVKARQYAPGSLEVMYNEGMLYESQGRYEDAIRVLSDAVMGIKGQSATMPSRRRSLSILYQQLGQLYREVQNYQAAIYTFEELGHLGDEEDRRARMMIMDTYRAAKDLQKALQTGKEAMAKYPADPGIRTSYALLIGENGQTDDAVKILRAHLHGDTNDRETLLNIAQVYERGRRYKEAEESAHAAEVLPGQPRDNEMVWFLLGAIYERQKFYDKAEEQFKKVLAVNPKNAPVLNYYGYMLGDLGIRLDEAQSLVERALKEEPFNGGYLDSLGWIYFKENKTADAEAMLRKAVGRESHDPTIHSHLGDVYAKRGRADLAAAEWEKSLLEWRKSLPADLETDKVAELEKKLSQSKHRVAQKSSASDAKP
;
A
#
# COMPACT_ATOMS: atom_id res chain seq x y z
N MET A 1 31.73 -47.70 1.05
CA MET A 1 31.01 -48.61 1.94
C MET A 1 29.70 -47.91 2.31
N GLU A 2 28.68 -47.88 1.45
CA GLU A 2 27.84 -48.99 0.88
C GLU A 2 26.63 -49.32 1.78
N ALA A 3 25.41 -49.60 1.30
CA ALA A 3 24.81 -49.41 -0.04
C ALA A 3 23.26 -49.56 0.03
N CYS A 4 22.57 -49.31 -1.10
CA CYS A 4 21.37 -49.96 -1.69
C CYS A 4 20.70 -51.17 -0.94
N GLN A 5 19.41 -51.56 -1.11
CA GLN A 5 18.24 -51.19 -1.95
C GLN A 5 16.99 -52.00 -1.46
N ALA A 6 15.74 -51.95 -1.96
CA ALA A 6 15.03 -51.22 -3.04
C ALA A 6 13.49 -51.18 -2.77
N ALA A 7 12.74 -50.59 -3.71
CA ALA A 7 11.29 -50.32 -3.75
C ALA A 7 10.32 -51.49 -4.07
N HIS A 8 9.05 -51.39 -3.63
CA HIS A 8 7.84 -52.05 -4.17
C HIS A 8 6.57 -51.37 -3.57
N ARG A 9 5.38 -51.28 -4.21
CA ARG A 9 4.98 -51.41 -5.64
C ARG A 9 3.61 -50.73 -5.85
N SER A 10 3.28 -50.36 -7.09
CA SER A 10 2.07 -49.62 -7.51
C SER A 10 0.75 -50.42 -7.51
N GLN A 11 -0.40 -49.74 -7.35
CA GLN A 11 -1.68 -50.13 -7.98
C GLN A 11 -2.57 -48.92 -8.32
N ARG A 12 -3.54 -49.09 -9.23
CA ARG A 12 -4.40 -48.04 -9.84
C ARG A 12 -5.87 -48.22 -9.46
N PHE A 13 -6.68 -47.16 -9.42
CA PHE A 13 -8.13 -47.18 -9.73
C PHE A 13 -8.65 -45.81 -10.20
N LEU A 14 -9.69 -45.81 -11.05
CA LEU A 14 -10.43 -44.68 -11.67
C LEU A 14 -11.78 -45.20 -12.24
N PRO A 15 -12.78 -44.36 -12.58
CA PRO A 15 -13.12 -43.01 -12.11
C PRO A 15 -14.37 -43.04 -11.17
N PRO A 16 -15.67 -42.77 -11.48
CA PRO A 16 -16.37 -42.18 -12.65
C PRO A 16 -17.43 -41.05 -12.38
N LEU A 17 -17.88 -40.41 -13.48
CA LEU A 17 -19.18 -39.72 -13.71
C LEU A 17 -19.54 -38.34 -13.09
N HIS A 18 -20.13 -37.49 -13.95
CA HIS A 18 -20.83 -36.21 -13.70
C HIS A 18 -22.35 -36.41 -13.48
N PRO A 19 -23.08 -35.38 -12.98
CA PRO A 19 -23.99 -34.64 -13.87
C PRO A 19 -23.96 -33.08 -13.74
N LYS A 20 -24.84 -32.40 -14.50
CA LYS A 20 -24.81 -30.96 -14.90
C LYS A 20 -25.77 -30.03 -14.10
N LEU A 21 -25.81 -28.74 -14.51
CA LEU A 21 -26.81 -27.65 -14.26
C LEU A 21 -26.59 -26.89 -12.92
N TRP A 22 -26.61 -25.54 -12.77
CA TRP A 22 -26.76 -24.31 -13.62
C TRP A 22 -25.99 -23.14 -12.92
N GLY A 23 -25.82 -21.90 -13.42
CA GLY A 23 -26.12 -21.27 -14.72
C GLY A 23 -26.49 -19.76 -14.63
N CYS A 24 -25.76 -18.87 -15.36
CA CYS A 24 -25.97 -17.40 -15.55
C CYS A 24 -25.80 -16.44 -14.34
N PRO A 25 -25.53 -15.12 -14.55
CA PRO A 25 -24.88 -14.42 -15.67
C PRO A 25 -23.72 -13.46 -15.25
N SER A 26 -23.19 -12.66 -16.18
CA SER A 26 -21.99 -11.82 -16.06
C SER A 26 -22.23 -10.30 -15.86
N SER A 27 -21.51 -9.67 -14.93
CA SER A 27 -21.05 -8.25 -14.93
C SER A 27 -20.21 -7.98 -13.67
N GLY A 28 -19.19 -7.10 -13.63
CA GLY A 28 -18.61 -6.23 -14.65
C GLY A 28 -17.19 -5.75 -14.27
N ASN A 29 -16.66 -4.76 -15.00
CA ASN A 29 -15.24 -4.34 -14.99
C ASN A 29 -14.69 -3.84 -13.64
N ALA A 30 -13.42 -4.15 -13.36
CA ALA A 30 -12.50 -3.30 -12.59
C ALA A 30 -11.04 -3.59 -12.99
N MET A 31 -10.20 -2.56 -13.03
CA MET A 31 -8.83 -2.50 -13.58
C MET A 31 -7.88 -3.65 -13.21
N GLU A 32 -7.13 -4.13 -14.21
CA GLU A 32 -5.87 -4.88 -14.03
C GLU A 32 -4.70 -3.88 -13.99
N SER A 33 -3.71 -4.10 -13.11
CA SER A 33 -2.44 -3.37 -13.09
C SER A 33 -1.27 -4.34 -13.27
N LEU A 34 -0.55 -4.23 -14.38
CA LEU A 34 0.60 -5.07 -14.71
C LEU A 34 1.89 -4.55 -14.04
N LEU A 35 2.82 -5.47 -13.73
CA LEU A 35 4.12 -5.17 -13.12
C LEU A 35 5.20 -6.09 -13.69
N THR A 36 6.09 -5.55 -14.52
CA THR A 36 7.35 -6.19 -14.92
C THR A 36 8.46 -5.16 -15.17
N THR A 37 9.63 -5.41 -14.60
CA THR A 37 10.94 -4.83 -15.01
C THR A 37 11.09 -3.30 -15.10
N PHE A 38 10.54 -2.59 -14.12
CA PHE A 38 11.26 -1.53 -13.42
C PHE A 38 11.07 -1.78 -11.92
N GLN A 39 12.05 -1.52 -11.05
CA GLN A 39 11.81 -1.57 -9.60
C GLN A 39 11.06 -0.29 -9.16
N PRO A 40 9.81 -0.37 -8.66
CA PRO A 40 9.27 0.70 -7.85
C PRO A 40 9.80 0.49 -6.43
N HIS A 41 10.33 1.54 -5.79
CA HIS A 41 10.50 1.53 -4.33
C HIS A 41 9.11 1.63 -3.67
N GLY A 42 8.40 0.49 -3.67
CA GLY A 42 7.03 0.36 -3.22
C GLY A 42 6.92 0.58 -1.72
N ILE A 43 6.72 1.84 -1.33
CA ILE A 43 6.31 2.21 0.03
C ILE A 43 5.06 1.41 0.37
N LEU A 44 5.15 0.57 1.39
CA LEU A 44 3.99 -0.07 2.00
C LEU A 44 3.16 1.01 2.71
N LEU A 45 2.33 1.69 1.94
CA LEU A 45 1.21 2.49 2.44
C LEU A 45 0.27 1.55 3.20
N SER A 46 0.53 1.41 4.50
CA SER A 46 -0.42 0.77 5.39
C SER A 46 -1.63 1.70 5.49
N SER A 47 -2.77 1.27 4.94
CA SER A 47 -4.07 1.87 5.23
C SER A 47 -4.48 1.49 6.66
N GLY A 48 -3.76 2.10 7.61
CA GLY A 48 -3.84 1.87 9.04
C GLY A 48 -5.10 2.48 9.63
N THR A 49 -6.26 1.89 9.36
CA THR A 49 -7.54 2.27 9.97
C THR A 49 -7.55 1.89 11.46
N ILE A 50 -6.79 2.63 12.28
CA ILE A 50 -6.71 2.45 13.72
C ILE A 50 -8.04 2.92 14.34
N MET A 51 -8.96 1.97 14.55
CA MET A 51 -10.07 2.20 15.47
C MET A 51 -9.52 2.50 16.87
N LYS A 52 -9.54 3.79 17.27
CA LYS A 52 -9.09 4.30 18.58
C LYS A 52 -9.94 3.70 19.73
N PHE A 53 -9.66 2.46 20.14
CA PHE A 53 -10.24 1.83 21.33
C PHE A 53 -9.56 2.34 22.61
N GLN A 54 -10.08 3.42 23.20
CA GLN A 54 -9.64 3.89 24.51
C GLN A 54 -9.99 2.87 25.61
N ARG A 55 -8.96 2.21 26.16
CA ARG A 55 -9.08 1.41 27.39
C ARG A 55 -8.91 2.31 28.61
N ILE A 56 -10.03 2.68 29.24
CA ILE A 56 -10.02 3.36 30.55
C ILE A 56 -9.54 2.37 31.61
N THR A 57 -8.25 2.45 31.97
CA THR A 57 -7.67 1.66 33.07
C THR A 57 -7.82 2.44 34.37
N LEU A 58 -8.77 2.04 35.22
CA LEU A 58 -9.08 2.73 36.47
C LEU A 58 -8.03 2.42 37.55
N LEU A 59 -7.05 3.30 37.74
CA LEU A 59 -6.08 3.20 38.83
C LEU A 59 -6.52 4.07 40.02
N ALA A 60 -6.82 3.44 41.16
CA ALA A 60 -7.23 4.15 42.37
C ALA A 60 -6.02 4.70 43.14
N ILE A 61 -6.05 6.00 43.47
CA ILE A 61 -5.15 6.61 44.45
C ILE A 61 -6.01 7.31 45.50
N THR A 62 -5.80 6.94 46.77
CA THR A 62 -6.55 7.45 47.91
C THR A 62 -5.83 8.64 48.55
N MET A 63 -6.49 9.80 48.60
CA MET A 63 -6.24 10.82 49.61
C MET A 63 -7.57 11.31 50.18
N GLY A 64 -7.74 11.18 51.49
CA GLY A 64 -8.87 11.72 52.22
C GLY A 64 -8.41 12.90 53.09
N PHE A 65 -9.29 13.89 53.26
CA PHE A 65 -9.17 14.88 54.33
C PHE A 65 -10.52 15.05 55.02
N ALA A 66 -10.49 15.21 56.34
CA ALA A 66 -11.69 15.37 57.15
C ALA A 66 -12.21 16.81 57.08
N GLY A 67 -13.54 16.96 57.06
CA GLY A 67 -14.20 18.27 57.10
C GLY A 67 -14.49 18.76 58.53
N MET A 68 -15.00 19.98 58.62
CA MET A 68 -15.72 20.48 59.81
C MET A 68 -16.77 21.53 59.43
N SER A 69 -17.64 21.90 60.37
CA SER A 69 -18.93 22.53 60.08
C SER A 69 -19.19 23.84 60.86
N GLY A 70 -19.99 24.73 60.27
CA GLY A 70 -20.59 25.92 60.87
C GLY A 70 -21.33 26.71 59.77
N MET A 71 -22.65 26.93 59.80
CA MET A 71 -23.55 27.57 60.79
C MET A 71 -23.82 29.07 60.51
N ALA A 72 -25.08 29.33 60.17
CA ALA A 72 -25.89 30.50 60.53
C ALA A 72 -25.77 31.86 59.76
N GLN A 73 -26.87 32.14 59.06
CA GLN A 73 -27.70 33.38 59.12
C GLN A 73 -27.52 34.54 58.11
N THR A 74 -28.65 35.22 57.94
CA THR A 74 -29.11 36.18 56.90
C THR A 74 -29.23 37.60 57.50
N PRO A 75 -29.88 38.64 56.91
CA PRO A 75 -30.51 38.81 55.58
C PRO A 75 -30.18 40.16 54.86
N GLU A 76 -30.78 40.44 53.69
CA GLU A 76 -31.61 41.66 53.46
C GLU A 76 -32.38 41.63 52.12
N ASN A 77 -33.34 42.55 51.92
CA ASN A 77 -34.35 42.53 50.84
C ASN A 77 -34.23 43.71 49.83
N PRO A 78 -34.69 43.54 48.58
CA PRO A 78 -35.05 44.65 47.68
C PRO A 78 -36.48 45.21 47.98
N PRO A 79 -36.84 46.42 47.48
CA PRO A 79 -38.02 47.18 47.93
C PRO A 79 -39.34 46.91 47.18
N ALA A 80 -40.43 47.47 47.72
CA ALA A 80 -41.83 47.16 47.37
C ALA A 80 -42.52 48.12 46.36
N GLU A 81 -43.76 47.74 46.00
CA GLU A 81 -44.59 48.25 44.90
C GLU A 81 -45.18 49.68 45.07
N LYS A 82 -45.79 50.21 43.99
CA LYS A 82 -46.77 51.30 44.04
C LYS A 82 -48.15 50.85 43.56
N LYS A 83 -49.19 51.39 44.20
CA LYS A 83 -50.58 50.93 44.21
C LYS A 83 -51.41 51.42 43.02
N SER A 84 -52.48 50.69 42.70
CA SER A 84 -53.73 51.22 42.17
C SER A 84 -54.91 50.69 43.01
N GLN A 85 -56.06 51.36 43.01
CA GLN A 85 -57.21 51.06 43.89
C GLN A 85 -58.45 50.58 43.13
N ALA A 86 -59.23 49.72 43.77
CA ALA A 86 -60.52 49.20 43.28
C ALA A 86 -61.72 49.99 43.84
N PRO A 87 -62.93 49.74 43.32
CA PRO A 87 -64.17 49.95 44.09
C PRO A 87 -65.08 48.71 44.19
N ALA A 88 -65.85 48.68 45.28
CA ALA A 88 -67.12 47.95 45.49
C ALA A 88 -67.14 46.40 45.41
N ALA A 89 -67.18 45.78 46.59
CA ALA A 89 -67.35 44.34 46.82
C ALA A 89 -68.73 43.78 46.41
N ALA A 90 -68.80 42.46 46.16
CA ALA A 90 -69.53 41.52 47.04
C ALA A 90 -69.42 40.04 46.62
N LYS A 91 -68.71 39.23 47.44
CA LYS A 91 -68.97 37.82 47.86
C LYS A 91 -67.68 37.05 48.16
N ASP A 92 -67.75 36.12 49.11
CA ASP A 92 -66.64 35.29 49.56
C ASP A 92 -66.10 34.34 48.49
N PRO A 93 -64.76 34.24 48.30
CA PRO A 93 -64.15 33.15 47.54
C PRO A 93 -64.03 31.86 48.37
N PHE A 94 -64.21 31.90 49.70
CA PHE A 94 -64.18 30.73 50.59
C PHE A 94 -65.51 29.95 50.64
N ALA A 95 -66.20 29.85 49.50
CA ALA A 95 -67.11 28.74 49.27
C ALA A 95 -66.26 27.49 48.97
N ALA A 96 -66.32 26.48 49.84
CA ALA A 96 -65.57 25.23 49.62
C ALA A 96 -65.88 24.64 48.23
N PRO A 97 -64.88 24.17 47.47
CA PRO A 97 -65.11 23.56 46.17
C PRO A 97 -66.10 22.40 46.30
N LYS A 98 -67.22 22.45 45.59
CA LYS A 98 -68.16 21.34 45.54
C LYS A 98 -67.44 20.12 45.00
N GLN A 99 -67.49 19.00 45.74
CA GLN A 99 -66.91 17.74 45.29
C GLN A 99 -67.50 17.36 43.92
N GLY A 100 -66.60 17.16 42.97
CA GLY A 100 -66.91 17.11 41.54
C GLY A 100 -65.66 17.22 40.66
N SER A 101 -64.47 16.97 41.21
CA SER A 101 -63.29 16.65 40.40
C SER A 101 -63.64 15.42 39.56
N SER A 102 -63.51 15.51 38.24
CA SER A 102 -63.77 14.34 37.41
C SER A 102 -62.70 13.29 37.66
N GLU A 103 -63.05 12.02 37.47
CA GLU A 103 -62.12 10.88 37.60
C GLU A 103 -60.85 11.08 36.75
N LYS A 104 -60.98 11.80 35.62
CA LYS A 104 -59.89 12.19 34.71
C LYS A 104 -58.92 13.21 35.32
N ASP A 105 -59.40 14.13 36.15
CA ASP A 105 -58.55 15.16 36.76
C ASP A 105 -57.61 14.53 37.80
N SER A 106 -58.11 13.52 38.54
CA SER A 106 -57.30 12.72 39.47
C SER A 106 -56.25 11.90 38.72
N ALA A 107 -56.65 11.16 37.68
CA ALA A 107 -55.72 10.35 36.88
C ALA A 107 -54.61 11.20 36.24
N ARG A 108 -54.92 12.41 35.76
CA ARG A 108 -53.93 13.33 35.20
C ARG A 108 -52.92 13.84 36.23
N ALA A 109 -53.37 14.18 37.45
CA ALA A 109 -52.47 14.58 38.53
C ALA A 109 -51.54 13.43 38.94
N GLU A 110 -52.07 12.21 39.02
CA GLU A 110 -51.30 11.01 39.36
C GLU A 110 -50.29 10.63 38.24
N ALA A 111 -50.63 10.84 36.97
CA ALA A 111 -49.72 10.66 35.84
C ALA A 111 -48.50 11.60 35.93
N TYR A 112 -48.72 12.90 36.18
CA TYR A 112 -47.63 13.86 36.39
C TYR A 112 -46.76 13.49 37.60
N TYR A 113 -47.36 13.11 38.73
CA TYR A 113 -46.61 12.68 39.91
C TYR A 113 -45.70 11.48 39.61
N ASN A 114 -46.24 10.43 38.98
CA ASN A 114 -45.46 9.24 38.63
C ASN A 114 -44.37 9.54 37.57
N TYR A 115 -44.63 10.44 36.62
CA TYR A 115 -43.62 10.88 35.65
C TYR A 115 -42.47 11.64 36.33
N THR A 116 -42.78 12.58 37.23
CA THR A 116 -41.78 13.33 38.00
C THR A 116 -40.95 12.41 38.89
N MET A 117 -41.58 11.45 39.56
CA MET A 117 -40.85 10.42 40.34
C MET A 117 -39.96 9.56 39.44
N GLY A 118 -40.42 9.19 38.24
CA GLY A 118 -39.62 8.48 37.23
C GLY A 118 -38.35 9.24 36.88
N HIS A 119 -38.45 10.54 36.63
CA HIS A 119 -37.30 11.38 36.28
C HIS A 119 -36.34 11.62 37.46
N ILE A 120 -36.84 11.74 38.69
CA ILE A 120 -36.00 11.80 39.90
C ILE A 120 -35.18 10.51 40.06
N TYR A 121 -35.79 9.35 39.80
CA TYR A 121 -35.08 8.07 39.84
C TYR A 121 -34.16 7.86 38.63
N GLU A 122 -34.47 8.40 37.44
CA GLU A 122 -33.57 8.44 36.27
C GLU A 122 -32.28 9.19 36.62
N GLN A 123 -32.38 10.41 37.17
CA GLN A 123 -31.22 11.20 37.59
C GLN A 123 -30.41 10.50 38.71
N GLN A 124 -31.08 9.85 39.66
CA GLN A 124 -30.40 9.06 40.71
C GLN A 124 -29.70 7.81 40.13
N TYR A 125 -30.23 7.21 39.07
CA TYR A 125 -29.54 6.14 38.34
C TYR A 125 -28.30 6.68 37.61
N GLU A 126 -28.43 7.78 36.86
CA GLU A 126 -27.31 8.39 36.13
C GLU A 126 -26.16 8.80 37.07
N ALA A 127 -26.47 9.32 38.26
CA ALA A 127 -25.48 9.73 39.25
C ALA A 127 -24.83 8.57 40.05
N SER A 128 -25.35 7.34 39.99
CA SER A 128 -24.90 6.24 40.88
C SER A 128 -24.74 4.87 40.22
N SER A 129 -25.21 4.68 38.98
CA SER A 129 -25.34 3.39 38.29
C SER A 129 -26.12 2.29 39.03
N ASN A 130 -26.83 2.62 40.14
CA ASN A 130 -27.51 1.61 40.95
C ASN A 130 -28.82 1.13 40.30
N ALA A 131 -28.88 -0.17 39.97
CA ALA A 131 -30.02 -0.84 39.35
C ALA A 131 -31.36 -0.70 40.12
N ASP A 132 -31.34 -0.45 41.42
CA ASP A 132 -32.55 -0.13 42.20
C ASP A 132 -33.23 1.15 41.69
N TYR A 133 -32.46 2.18 41.35
CA TYR A 133 -33.00 3.44 40.84
C TYR A 133 -33.49 3.28 39.40
N ALA A 134 -32.78 2.53 38.55
CA ALA A 134 -33.28 2.17 37.22
C ALA A 134 -34.63 1.42 37.31
N THR A 135 -34.77 0.48 38.26
CA THR A 135 -36.02 -0.25 38.48
C THR A 135 -37.15 0.67 38.94
N LYS A 136 -36.89 1.56 39.92
CA LYS A 136 -37.86 2.55 40.40
C LYS A 136 -38.26 3.56 39.32
N ALA A 137 -37.33 3.99 38.47
CA ALA A 137 -37.60 4.87 37.33
C ALA A 137 -38.53 4.19 36.32
N ILE A 138 -38.20 2.95 35.92
CA ILE A 138 -39.05 2.14 35.02
C ILE A 138 -40.44 1.93 35.61
N GLU A 139 -40.56 1.58 36.89
CA GLU A 139 -41.88 1.39 37.52
C GLU A 139 -42.71 2.67 37.56
N ALA A 140 -42.11 3.81 37.90
CA ALA A 140 -42.79 5.09 37.96
C ALA A 140 -43.22 5.58 36.56
N TYR A 141 -42.33 5.47 35.55
CA TYR A 141 -42.69 5.75 34.16
C TYR A 141 -43.80 4.81 33.64
N LYS A 142 -43.77 3.51 33.97
CA LYS A 142 -44.85 2.57 33.62
C LYS A 142 -46.19 2.95 34.26
N LYS A 143 -46.21 3.43 35.51
CA LYS A 143 -47.43 3.91 36.17
C LYS A 143 -47.97 5.17 35.48
N ALA A 144 -47.10 6.13 35.17
CA ALA A 144 -47.47 7.33 34.43
C ALA A 144 -48.04 7.01 33.04
N TYR A 145 -47.43 6.07 32.32
CA TYR A 145 -47.84 5.66 30.98
C TYR A 145 -49.10 4.78 30.97
N ALA A 146 -49.39 4.05 32.05
CA ALA A 146 -50.67 3.36 32.23
C ALA A 146 -51.84 4.35 32.45
N LEU A 147 -51.57 5.51 33.04
CA LEU A 147 -52.54 6.58 33.28
C LEU A 147 -52.74 7.50 32.06
N ASP A 148 -51.69 7.73 31.27
CA ASP A 148 -51.79 8.35 29.93
C ASP A 148 -51.03 7.54 28.85
N PRO A 149 -51.66 6.48 28.28
CA PRO A 149 -51.06 5.66 27.22
C PRO A 149 -50.93 6.37 25.86
N LYS A 150 -51.33 7.65 25.76
CA LYS A 150 -51.26 8.45 24.54
C LYS A 150 -50.18 9.53 24.60
N SER A 151 -49.53 9.73 25.74
CA SER A 151 -48.44 10.69 25.86
C SER A 151 -47.14 10.14 25.25
N PRO A 152 -46.61 10.74 24.16
CA PRO A 152 -45.36 10.28 23.56
C PRO A 152 -44.20 10.48 24.56
N VAL A 153 -44.16 11.64 25.23
CA VAL A 153 -43.11 12.03 26.19
C VAL A 153 -42.90 11.00 27.31
N ILE A 154 -43.96 10.34 27.79
CA ILE A 154 -43.85 9.32 28.84
C ILE A 154 -43.35 7.99 28.25
N GLY A 155 -43.83 7.62 27.05
CA GLY A 155 -43.36 6.43 26.33
C GLY A 155 -41.88 6.53 25.93
N GLU A 156 -41.47 7.67 25.36
CA GLU A 156 -40.08 7.98 25.00
C GLU A 156 -39.15 7.81 26.21
N ARG A 157 -39.52 8.40 27.36
CA ARG A 157 -38.73 8.31 28.60
C ARG A 157 -38.68 6.90 29.16
N LEU A 158 -39.77 6.13 29.07
CA LEU A 158 -39.78 4.72 29.44
C LEU A 158 -38.85 3.89 28.54
N ALA A 159 -38.87 4.12 27.22
CA ALA A 159 -38.04 3.42 26.25
C ALA A 159 -36.54 3.76 26.41
N GLU A 160 -36.19 5.03 26.57
CA GLU A 160 -34.82 5.48 26.85
C GLU A 160 -34.32 4.94 28.20
N MET A 161 -35.18 4.91 29.24
CA MET A 161 -34.83 4.33 30.54
C MET A 161 -34.61 2.81 30.48
N TYR A 162 -35.40 2.06 29.70
CA TYR A 162 -35.10 0.65 29.42
C TYR A 162 -33.72 0.50 28.76
N TRP A 163 -33.38 1.34 27.77
CA TRP A 163 -32.09 1.30 27.08
C TRP A 163 -30.91 1.62 27.99
N LYS A 164 -31.02 2.69 28.79
CA LYS A 164 -30.04 3.05 29.83
C LYS A 164 -29.81 1.89 30.82
N ALA A 165 -30.89 1.21 31.23
CA ALA A 165 -30.86 0.03 32.10
C ALA A 165 -30.38 -1.27 31.40
N GLN A 166 -29.86 -1.20 30.16
CA GLN A 166 -29.43 -2.33 29.32
C GLN A 166 -30.54 -3.33 28.95
N ARG A 167 -31.81 -2.95 29.12
CA ARG A 167 -33.01 -3.74 28.79
C ARG A 167 -33.40 -3.53 27.33
N THR A 168 -32.48 -3.86 26.43
CA THR A 168 -32.54 -3.55 25.00
C THR A 168 -33.82 -4.05 24.31
N LYS A 169 -34.31 -5.24 24.67
CA LYS A 169 -35.51 -5.82 24.04
C LYS A 169 -36.78 -5.06 24.41
N GLU A 170 -36.89 -4.63 25.66
CA GLU A 170 -38.00 -3.80 26.13
C GLU A 170 -37.94 -2.38 25.54
N ALA A 171 -36.74 -1.79 25.42
CA ALA A 171 -36.54 -0.50 24.75
C ALA A 171 -36.93 -0.57 23.26
N GLU A 172 -36.47 -1.60 22.53
CA GLU A 172 -36.81 -1.84 21.13
C GLU A 172 -38.32 -2.09 20.95
N SER A 173 -38.94 -2.81 21.88
CA SER A 173 -40.39 -3.08 21.84
C SER A 173 -41.21 -1.82 22.10
N GLU A 174 -40.88 -1.02 23.12
CA GLU A 174 -41.66 0.18 23.46
C GLU A 174 -41.53 1.25 22.36
N ALA A 175 -40.31 1.49 21.85
CA ALA A 175 -40.10 2.42 20.74
C ALA A 175 -40.87 2.01 19.47
N LYS A 176 -41.03 0.70 19.20
CA LYS A 176 -41.89 0.21 18.10
C LYS A 176 -43.38 0.39 18.37
N GLU A 177 -43.84 0.29 19.62
CA GLU A 177 -45.24 0.57 19.97
C GLU A 177 -45.57 2.07 19.88
N ILE A 178 -44.61 2.95 20.16
CA ILE A 178 -44.74 4.40 19.93
C ILE A 178 -44.86 4.68 18.43
N LEU A 179 -43.96 4.15 17.59
CA LEU A 179 -43.98 4.38 16.14
C LEU A 179 -45.17 3.75 15.40
N LYS A 180 -45.89 2.80 16.02
CA LYS A 180 -47.21 2.33 15.53
C LYS A 180 -48.33 3.35 15.74
N ARG A 181 -48.18 4.27 16.69
CA ARG A 181 -49.17 5.30 17.05
C ARG A 181 -48.83 6.65 16.41
N ASP A 182 -47.55 7.03 16.44
CA ASP A 182 -47.00 8.17 15.71
C ASP A 182 -45.77 7.75 14.88
N PRO A 183 -45.95 7.44 13.58
CA PRO A 183 -44.84 7.11 12.69
C PRO A 183 -43.82 8.24 12.46
N ASN A 184 -44.10 9.47 12.94
CA ASN A 184 -43.25 10.64 12.77
C ASN A 184 -42.48 11.02 14.05
N ASP A 185 -42.57 10.26 15.15
CA ASP A 185 -41.73 10.52 16.33
C ASP A 185 -40.24 10.30 16.02
N VAL A 186 -39.50 11.40 16.00
CA VAL A 186 -38.05 11.43 15.77
C VAL A 186 -37.28 10.80 16.93
N GLN A 187 -37.76 10.87 18.18
CA GLN A 187 -37.02 10.38 19.34
C GLN A 187 -37.01 8.86 19.43
N SER A 188 -38.16 8.19 19.26
CA SER A 188 -38.23 6.73 19.17
C SER A 188 -37.46 6.19 17.96
N ARG A 189 -37.45 6.92 16.83
CA ARG A 189 -36.58 6.57 15.68
C ARG A 189 -35.10 6.69 16.03
N ARG A 190 -34.66 7.77 16.68
CA ARG A 190 -33.26 7.97 17.10
C ARG A 190 -32.83 6.95 18.16
N LEU A 191 -33.74 6.52 19.04
CA LEU A 191 -33.52 5.41 19.97
C LEU A 191 -33.34 4.08 19.24
N LEU A 192 -34.25 3.70 18.32
CA LEU A 192 -34.11 2.49 17.53
C LEU A 192 -32.84 2.50 16.66
N GLY A 193 -32.49 3.64 16.05
CA GLY A 193 -31.24 3.82 15.32
C GLY A 193 -30.01 3.53 16.18
N ARG A 194 -29.93 4.10 17.40
CA ARG A 194 -28.87 3.83 18.39
C ARG A 194 -28.85 2.36 18.86
N ILE A 195 -30.01 1.73 19.05
CA ILE A 195 -30.14 0.31 19.40
C ILE A 195 -29.53 -0.58 18.29
N TYR A 196 -29.93 -0.36 17.04
CA TYR A 196 -29.43 -1.16 15.91
C TYR A 196 -27.94 -0.90 15.63
N LEU A 197 -27.47 0.35 15.74
CA LEU A 197 -26.03 0.68 15.62
C LEU A 197 -25.18 -0.10 16.62
N ARG A 198 -25.57 -0.15 17.90
CA ARG A 198 -24.83 -0.91 18.92
C ARG A 198 -24.79 -2.41 18.57
N SER A 199 -25.92 -2.96 18.10
CA SER A 199 -26.03 -4.36 17.71
C SER A 199 -25.21 -4.75 16.47
N LEU A 200 -24.67 -3.79 15.69
CA LEU A 200 -23.71 -4.09 14.62
C LEU A 200 -22.32 -4.44 15.13
N GLY A 201 -21.94 -3.91 16.31
CA GLY A 201 -20.66 -4.18 16.96
C GLY A 201 -20.54 -5.57 17.60
N ASP A 202 -21.63 -6.33 17.71
CA ASP A 202 -21.64 -7.66 18.28
C ASP A 202 -21.04 -8.69 17.30
N VAL A 203 -19.78 -9.07 17.56
CA VAL A 203 -18.90 -9.90 16.71
C VAL A 203 -19.51 -11.25 16.29
N ASN A 204 -20.50 -11.76 17.00
CA ASN A 204 -21.15 -13.05 16.73
C ASN A 204 -22.26 -12.99 15.66
N ALA A 205 -22.63 -11.81 15.15
CA ALA A 205 -23.84 -11.60 14.35
C ALA A 205 -23.66 -11.78 12.82
N GLY A 206 -22.78 -12.68 12.38
CA GLY A 206 -22.28 -12.76 10.98
C GLY A 206 -23.30 -12.97 9.85
N SER A 207 -24.55 -13.33 10.14
CA SER A 207 -25.67 -13.33 9.18
C SER A 207 -26.71 -12.22 9.42
N GLY A 208 -26.75 -11.65 10.62
CA GLY A 208 -27.73 -10.63 11.02
C GLY A 208 -27.29 -9.19 10.74
N GLN A 209 -25.98 -8.91 10.64
CA GLN A 209 -25.45 -7.55 10.47
C GLN A 209 -26.07 -6.78 9.28
N SER A 210 -26.27 -7.44 8.12
CA SER A 210 -26.88 -6.78 6.95
C SER A 210 -28.35 -6.38 7.18
N GLU A 211 -29.11 -7.20 7.94
CA GLU A 211 -30.50 -6.89 8.30
C GLU A 211 -30.57 -5.79 9.37
N THR A 212 -29.71 -5.85 10.39
CA THR A 212 -29.59 -4.81 11.42
C THR A 212 -29.15 -3.47 10.84
N ALA A 213 -28.24 -3.46 9.87
CA ALA A 213 -27.83 -2.26 9.14
C ALA A 213 -29.00 -1.67 8.34
N ASN A 214 -29.78 -2.50 7.64
CA ASN A 214 -30.98 -2.04 6.93
C ASN A 214 -32.00 -1.40 7.89
N LYS A 215 -32.22 -1.99 9.09
CA LYS A 215 -33.11 -1.43 10.12
C LYS A 215 -32.61 -0.10 10.67
N ALA A 216 -31.30 0.06 10.87
CA ALA A 216 -30.69 1.33 11.28
C ALA A 216 -30.87 2.40 10.19
N ILE A 217 -30.57 2.06 8.93
CA ILE A 217 -30.74 2.93 7.76
C ILE A 217 -32.20 3.40 7.63
N GLU A 218 -33.18 2.51 7.84
CA GLU A 218 -34.59 2.89 7.82
C GLU A 218 -34.89 4.00 8.84
N GLN A 219 -34.39 3.89 10.08
CA GLN A 219 -34.67 4.89 11.10
C GLN A 219 -33.99 6.23 10.80
N PHE A 220 -32.69 6.22 10.49
CA PHE A 220 -31.97 7.47 10.19
C PHE A 220 -32.43 8.14 8.88
N ARG A 221 -32.87 7.36 7.88
CA ARG A 221 -33.51 7.90 6.66
C ARG A 221 -34.83 8.60 6.98
N GLU A 222 -35.67 8.01 7.83
CA GLU A 222 -36.93 8.65 8.22
C GLU A 222 -36.69 9.87 9.11
N ILE A 223 -35.68 9.87 9.99
CA ILE A 223 -35.26 11.09 10.71
C ILE A 223 -34.84 12.19 9.73
N ASN A 224 -33.92 11.91 8.81
CA ASN A 224 -33.46 12.86 7.79
C ASN A 224 -34.58 13.35 6.84
N ARG A 225 -35.72 12.65 6.76
CA ARG A 225 -36.92 13.10 6.04
C ARG A 225 -37.81 14.02 6.90
N LEU A 226 -37.82 13.83 8.21
CA LEU A 226 -38.65 14.56 9.17
C LEU A 226 -37.97 15.83 9.68
N ASP A 227 -36.66 15.75 9.93
CA ASP A 227 -35.77 16.81 10.34
C ASP A 227 -34.50 16.77 9.45
N PRO A 228 -34.51 17.46 8.30
CA PRO A 228 -33.33 17.60 7.44
C PRO A 228 -32.21 18.45 8.04
N THR A 229 -32.39 19.00 9.25
CA THR A 229 -31.37 19.78 9.98
C THR A 229 -30.66 18.97 11.07
N ASP A 230 -31.09 17.73 11.34
CA ASP A 230 -30.38 16.79 12.21
C ASP A 230 -29.15 16.20 11.49
N ALA A 231 -28.07 16.99 11.48
CA ALA A 231 -26.78 16.60 10.94
C ALA A 231 -26.21 15.34 11.63
N GLU A 232 -26.47 15.11 12.93
CA GLU A 232 -25.97 13.91 13.63
C GLU A 232 -26.58 12.64 13.02
N SER A 233 -27.90 12.61 12.85
CA SER A 233 -28.61 11.49 12.20
C SER A 233 -28.24 11.34 10.72
N ALA A 234 -28.00 12.44 10.01
CA ALA A 234 -27.55 12.42 8.62
C ALA A 234 -26.12 11.83 8.48
N LEU A 235 -25.19 12.18 9.39
CA LEU A 235 -23.85 11.60 9.44
C LEU A 235 -23.90 10.09 9.74
N TRP A 236 -24.76 9.65 10.67
CA TRP A 236 -24.97 8.22 10.92
C TRP A 236 -25.56 7.48 9.70
N LEU A 237 -26.48 8.11 8.96
CA LEU A 237 -27.03 7.56 7.71
C LEU A 237 -25.95 7.40 6.63
N ALA A 238 -25.06 8.38 6.47
CA ALA A 238 -23.94 8.30 5.53
C ALA A 238 -22.96 7.17 5.90
N ARG A 239 -22.57 7.07 7.18
CA ARG A 239 -21.71 5.98 7.71
C ARG A 239 -22.31 4.60 7.41
N LEU A 240 -23.62 4.45 7.60
CA LEU A 240 -24.34 3.21 7.31
C LEU A 240 -24.41 2.91 5.80
N TYR A 241 -24.60 3.91 4.94
CA TYR A 241 -24.54 3.72 3.49
C TYR A 241 -23.13 3.31 3.02
N ARG A 242 -22.04 3.90 3.56
CA ARG A 242 -20.68 3.45 3.25
C ARG A 242 -20.43 2.01 3.73
N LEU A 243 -20.88 1.65 4.94
CA LEU A 243 -20.81 0.26 5.45
C LEU A 243 -21.55 -0.75 4.56
N LYS A 244 -22.59 -0.31 3.84
CA LYS A 244 -23.34 -1.12 2.86
C LYS A 244 -22.74 -1.12 1.45
N ASN A 245 -21.63 -0.43 1.22
CA ASN A 245 -21.06 -0.15 -0.11
C ASN A 245 -22.03 0.63 -1.04
N GLU A 246 -22.94 1.42 -0.45
CA GLU A 246 -23.95 2.25 -1.15
C GLU A 246 -23.44 3.70 -1.29
N HIS A 247 -22.24 3.85 -1.86
CA HIS A 247 -21.45 5.09 -1.82
C HIS A 247 -22.19 6.32 -2.38
N ASP A 248 -22.89 6.20 -3.51
CA ASP A 248 -23.69 7.28 -4.09
C ASP A 248 -24.66 7.90 -3.08
N LYS A 249 -25.27 7.09 -2.21
CA LYS A 249 -26.23 7.56 -1.20
C LYS A 249 -25.53 8.23 -0.02
N SER A 250 -24.38 7.69 0.40
CA SER A 250 -23.51 8.35 1.39
C SER A 250 -23.10 9.75 0.90
N GLY A 251 -22.56 9.83 -0.32
CA GLY A 251 -22.14 11.08 -0.95
C GLY A 251 -23.28 12.04 -1.29
N GLN A 252 -24.52 11.58 -1.41
CA GLN A 252 -25.71 12.44 -1.52
C GLN A 252 -26.11 13.03 -0.17
N VAL A 253 -26.11 12.23 0.92
CA VAL A 253 -26.44 12.71 2.27
C VAL A 253 -25.39 13.71 2.75
N LEU A 254 -24.09 13.42 2.58
CA LEU A 254 -23.01 14.32 2.99
C LEU A 254 -23.04 15.66 2.25
N ARG A 255 -23.23 15.64 0.92
CA ARG A 255 -23.41 16.87 0.12
C ARG A 255 -24.70 17.62 0.46
N ALA A 256 -25.72 16.96 1.04
CA ALA A 256 -26.92 17.65 1.53
C ALA A 256 -26.65 18.41 2.83
N ILE A 257 -25.88 17.84 3.78
CA ILE A 257 -25.44 18.53 5.00
C ILE A 257 -24.62 19.77 4.63
N LEU A 258 -23.61 19.62 3.77
CA LEU A 258 -22.73 20.71 3.34
C LEU A 258 -23.43 21.81 2.53
N LYS A 259 -24.65 21.55 2.03
CA LYS A 259 -25.50 22.58 1.40
C LYS A 259 -26.23 23.46 2.41
N THR A 260 -26.48 22.95 3.62
CA THR A 260 -27.11 23.68 4.73
C THR A 260 -26.12 24.25 5.73
N ASP A 261 -24.99 23.57 5.90
CA ASP A 261 -23.92 23.87 6.85
C ASP A 261 -22.56 23.57 6.17
N PRO A 262 -22.01 24.50 5.35
CA PRO A 262 -20.80 24.26 4.58
C PRO A 262 -19.56 23.99 5.44
N ASP A 263 -19.54 24.54 6.65
CA ASP A 263 -18.44 24.43 7.61
C ASP A 263 -18.54 23.16 8.50
N ASN A 264 -19.43 22.22 8.16
CA ASN A 264 -19.62 20.99 8.92
C ASN A 264 -18.43 20.03 8.77
N GLU A 265 -17.38 20.23 9.56
CA GLU A 265 -16.13 19.47 9.56
C GLU A 265 -16.34 17.95 9.46
N GLN A 266 -17.24 17.40 10.28
CA GLN A 266 -17.57 15.96 10.27
C GLN A 266 -18.22 15.46 8.97
N ALA A 267 -18.91 16.32 8.21
CA ALA A 267 -19.42 15.99 6.88
C ALA A 267 -18.33 16.14 5.80
N VAL A 268 -17.45 17.15 5.93
CA VAL A 268 -16.28 17.32 5.05
C VAL A 268 -15.34 16.12 5.16
N GLU A 269 -14.91 15.76 6.38
CA GLU A 269 -14.08 14.57 6.67
C GLU A 269 -14.59 13.32 5.95
N GLN A 270 -15.88 13.04 6.09
CA GLN A 270 -16.48 11.81 5.58
C GLN A 270 -16.73 11.85 4.07
N LEU A 271 -16.96 13.03 3.48
CA LEU A 271 -17.07 13.17 2.04
C LEU A 271 -15.70 13.08 1.39
N THR A 272 -14.67 13.73 1.95
CA THR A 272 -13.27 13.58 1.57
C THR A 272 -12.87 12.11 1.62
N GLN A 273 -13.03 11.43 2.77
CA GLN A 273 -12.62 10.03 2.87
C GLN A 273 -13.39 9.14 1.87
N LEU A 274 -14.68 9.38 1.64
CA LEU A 274 -15.45 8.64 0.62
C LEU A 274 -14.91 8.87 -0.79
N LEU A 275 -14.54 10.10 -1.15
CA LEU A 275 -13.94 10.41 -2.46
C LEU A 275 -12.56 9.77 -2.60
N MET A 276 -11.75 9.79 -1.54
CA MET A 276 -10.43 9.16 -1.47
C MET A 276 -10.50 7.63 -1.58
N ASP A 277 -11.46 7.00 -0.88
CA ASP A 277 -11.79 5.56 -0.98
C ASP A 277 -12.20 5.17 -2.41
N GLU A 278 -12.80 6.10 -3.17
CA GLU A 278 -13.20 5.92 -4.57
C GLU A 278 -12.12 6.35 -5.60
N GLY A 279 -10.93 6.79 -5.15
CA GLY A 279 -9.85 7.26 -6.02
C GLY A 279 -10.09 8.64 -6.66
N LYS A 280 -11.08 9.39 -6.19
CA LYS A 280 -11.48 10.73 -6.68
C LYS A 280 -10.71 11.84 -5.97
N SER A 281 -9.39 11.70 -5.85
CA SER A 281 -8.51 12.62 -5.11
C SER A 281 -8.69 14.09 -5.54
N ALA A 282 -8.96 14.34 -6.82
CA ALA A 282 -9.20 15.69 -7.34
C ALA A 282 -10.50 16.33 -6.82
N GLU A 283 -11.61 15.58 -6.69
CA GLU A 283 -12.85 16.08 -6.05
C GLU A 283 -12.62 16.36 -4.55
N ALA A 284 -11.79 15.54 -3.89
CA ALA A 284 -11.43 15.72 -2.48
C ALA A 284 -10.55 16.97 -2.27
N VAL A 285 -9.59 17.21 -3.16
CA VAL A 285 -8.77 18.43 -3.19
C VAL A 285 -9.64 19.67 -3.44
N GLU A 286 -10.53 19.68 -4.43
CA GLU A 286 -11.40 20.84 -4.72
C GLU A 286 -12.31 21.19 -3.52
N LEU A 287 -12.89 20.16 -2.87
CA LEU A 287 -13.70 20.32 -1.66
C LEU A 287 -12.88 20.96 -0.52
N LEU A 288 -11.68 20.45 -0.25
CA LEU A 288 -10.85 20.91 0.87
C LEU A 288 -10.13 22.22 0.61
N GLU A 289 -9.65 22.50 -0.61
CA GLU A 289 -9.16 23.82 -1.02
C GLU A 289 -10.27 24.87 -0.82
N GLY A 290 -11.52 24.54 -1.16
CA GLY A 290 -12.69 25.41 -0.95
C GLY A 290 -12.95 25.76 0.51
N ILE A 291 -13.09 24.74 1.39
CA ILE A 291 -13.41 24.96 2.80
C ILE A 291 -12.23 25.57 3.58
N THR A 292 -11.01 25.05 3.40
CA THR A 292 -9.83 25.54 4.15
C THR A 292 -9.39 26.96 3.77
N ALA A 293 -9.89 27.52 2.66
CA ALA A 293 -9.70 28.91 2.30
C ALA A 293 -10.43 29.91 3.23
N HIS A 294 -11.47 29.47 3.94
CA HIS A 294 -12.22 30.30 4.90
C HIS A 294 -12.28 29.72 6.32
N SER A 295 -12.33 28.39 6.45
CA SER A 295 -12.47 27.66 7.71
C SER A 295 -11.37 26.59 7.89
N PRO A 296 -10.08 26.97 7.93
CA PRO A 296 -8.99 26.01 8.14
C PRO A 296 -8.94 25.50 9.59
N THR A 297 -8.96 24.19 9.76
CA THR A 297 -8.68 23.48 11.02
C THR A 297 -7.48 22.53 10.83
N PRO A 298 -6.78 22.11 11.90
CA PRO A 298 -5.67 21.17 11.77
C PRO A 298 -6.08 19.86 11.07
N VAL A 299 -7.28 19.34 11.39
CA VAL A 299 -7.84 18.11 10.81
C VAL A 299 -8.12 18.25 9.31
N LEU A 300 -8.74 19.35 8.88
CA LEU A 300 -9.01 19.59 7.45
C LEU A 300 -7.73 19.89 6.65
N LEU A 301 -6.70 20.44 7.30
CA LEU A 301 -5.37 20.61 6.70
C LEU A 301 -4.58 19.30 6.60
N ASP A 302 -4.74 18.38 7.56
CA ASP A 302 -4.18 17.01 7.52
C ASP A 302 -4.77 16.22 6.35
N LEU A 303 -6.11 16.23 6.24
CA LEU A 303 -6.84 15.59 5.14
C LEU A 303 -6.57 16.22 3.78
N LEU A 304 -6.25 17.51 3.73
CA LEU A 304 -5.81 18.17 2.50
C LEU A 304 -4.38 17.71 2.12
N GLY A 305 -3.53 17.45 3.12
CA GLY A 305 -2.25 16.75 2.95
C GLY A 305 -2.44 15.36 2.33
N ASP A 306 -3.35 14.55 2.89
CA ASP A 306 -3.68 13.23 2.34
C ASP A 306 -4.21 13.33 0.89
N ALA A 307 -5.14 14.26 0.64
CA ALA A 307 -5.77 14.44 -0.66
C ALA A 307 -4.77 14.84 -1.75
N TYR A 308 -3.85 15.78 -1.46
CA TYR A 308 -2.75 16.11 -2.36
C TYR A 308 -1.78 14.93 -2.53
N SER A 309 -1.47 14.17 -1.47
CA SER A 309 -0.59 13.00 -1.56
C SER A 309 -1.17 11.89 -2.45
N GLN A 310 -2.47 11.58 -2.34
CA GLN A 310 -3.15 10.63 -3.23
C GLN A 310 -3.39 11.21 -4.64
N ALA A 311 -3.33 12.53 -4.83
CA ALA A 311 -3.27 13.18 -6.14
C ALA A 311 -1.85 13.26 -6.72
N HIS A 312 -0.82 12.81 -5.98
CA HIS A 312 0.61 12.99 -6.26
C HIS A 312 1.08 14.46 -6.35
N GLU A 313 0.32 15.42 -5.82
CA GLU A 313 0.68 16.83 -5.70
C GLU A 313 1.56 17.08 -4.44
N LEU A 314 2.64 16.31 -4.30
CA LEU A 314 3.40 16.15 -3.05
C LEU A 314 3.88 17.48 -2.43
N ALA A 315 4.33 18.45 -3.25
CA ALA A 315 4.78 19.75 -2.75
C ALA A 315 3.62 20.60 -2.16
N LYS A 316 2.37 20.38 -2.59
CA LYS A 316 1.18 20.96 -1.93
C LYS A 316 0.84 20.18 -0.66
N ALA A 317 0.96 18.85 -0.67
CA ALA A 317 0.76 18.02 0.52
C ALA A 317 1.69 18.44 1.66
N GLU A 318 2.98 18.64 1.36
CA GLU A 318 3.99 19.13 2.30
C GLU A 318 3.56 20.46 2.94
N ALA A 319 3.08 21.40 2.12
CA ALA A 319 2.61 22.71 2.58
C ALA A 319 1.29 22.65 3.38
N ALA A 320 0.46 21.63 3.18
CA ALA A 320 -0.74 21.38 3.98
C ALA A 320 -0.38 20.76 5.35
N TYR A 321 0.43 19.68 5.37
CA TYR A 321 0.87 19.05 6.61
C TYR A 321 1.73 19.96 7.49
N ARG A 322 2.60 20.81 6.91
CA ARG A 322 3.33 21.83 7.70
C ARG A 322 2.37 22.77 8.43
N LYS A 323 1.30 23.24 7.77
CA LYS A 323 0.27 24.09 8.42
C LYS A 323 -0.52 23.33 9.50
N ALA A 324 -0.90 22.08 9.24
CA ALA A 324 -1.58 21.25 10.25
C ALA A 324 -0.71 21.09 11.50
N ALA A 325 0.56 20.72 11.32
CA ALA A 325 1.53 20.51 12.40
C ALA A 325 2.02 21.81 13.09
N GLU A 326 1.87 22.96 12.45
CA GLU A 326 2.07 24.29 13.07
C GLU A 326 0.84 24.73 13.88
N ALA A 327 -0.38 24.34 13.46
CA ALA A 327 -1.63 24.68 14.12
C ALA A 327 -1.95 23.78 15.34
N ASP A 328 -1.67 22.48 15.25
CA ASP A 328 -1.62 21.57 16.40
C ASP A 328 -0.27 20.81 16.44
N PRO A 329 0.73 21.32 17.17
CA PRO A 329 2.01 20.62 17.37
C PRO A 329 1.94 19.39 18.30
N SER A 330 0.76 19.03 18.83
CA SER A 330 0.57 17.93 19.77
C SER A 330 -0.05 16.67 19.17
N GLU A 331 -0.86 16.78 18.10
CA GLU A 331 -1.28 15.63 17.32
C GLU A 331 -0.17 15.19 16.36
N LEU A 332 0.21 13.92 16.46
CA LEU A 332 1.40 13.38 15.81
C LEU A 332 1.10 12.80 14.43
N SER A 333 -0.18 12.70 14.01
CA SER A 333 -0.53 12.35 12.62
C SER A 333 0.05 13.36 11.64
N HIS A 334 -0.08 14.66 11.92
CA HIS A 334 0.41 15.75 11.07
C HIS A 334 1.91 15.64 10.77
N GLN A 335 2.70 15.27 11.78
CA GLN A 335 4.13 15.03 11.65
C GLN A 335 4.45 13.72 10.91
N ARG A 336 3.64 12.66 11.07
CA ARG A 336 3.80 11.42 10.26
C ARG A 336 3.49 11.68 8.79
N GLY A 337 2.39 12.36 8.48
CA GLY A 337 2.00 12.72 7.10
C GLY A 337 3.02 13.62 6.42
N LEU A 338 3.56 14.62 7.15
CA LEU A 338 4.69 15.43 6.69
C LEU A 338 5.93 14.57 6.41
N GLY A 339 6.33 13.72 7.36
CA GLY A 339 7.50 12.85 7.22
C GLY A 339 7.39 11.88 6.03
N GLN A 340 6.20 11.32 5.81
CA GLN A 340 5.90 10.41 4.71
C GLN A 340 5.86 11.13 3.36
N THR A 341 5.34 12.34 3.30
CA THR A 341 5.34 13.19 2.10
C THR A 341 6.77 13.59 1.71
N LEU A 342 7.57 14.04 2.68
CA LEU A 342 8.99 14.35 2.48
C LEU A 342 9.79 13.10 2.03
N LEU A 343 9.38 11.90 2.46
CA LEU A 343 9.92 10.63 1.97
C LEU A 343 9.58 10.39 0.49
N ALA A 344 8.33 10.62 0.09
CA ALA A 344 7.86 10.46 -1.28
C ALA A 344 8.46 11.50 -2.25
N GLU A 345 8.87 12.68 -1.76
CA GLU A 345 9.61 13.70 -2.53
C GLU A 345 11.13 13.51 -2.54
N GLU A 346 11.64 12.39 -2.03
CA GLU A 346 13.08 12.13 -1.85
C GLU A 346 13.82 13.16 -0.96
N LYS A 347 13.10 13.97 -0.18
CA LYS A 347 13.63 14.98 0.77
C LYS A 347 14.15 14.30 2.04
N TYR A 348 14.94 13.24 1.87
CA TYR A 348 15.39 12.30 2.91
C TYR A 348 15.98 12.96 4.16
N ARG A 349 16.69 14.09 4.01
CA ARG A 349 17.29 14.82 5.16
C ARG A 349 16.25 15.56 6.01
N GLU A 350 15.18 16.07 5.40
CA GLU A 350 14.08 16.72 6.12
C GLU A 350 13.15 15.66 6.73
N ALA A 351 12.83 14.60 5.97
CA ALA A 351 12.11 13.44 6.50
C ALA A 351 12.83 12.85 7.73
N LEU A 352 14.16 12.71 7.69
CA LEU A 352 14.95 12.22 8.82
C LEU A 352 14.79 13.11 10.07
N ALA A 353 14.80 14.43 9.89
CA ALA A 353 14.63 15.37 11.00
C ALA A 353 13.20 15.39 11.58
N VAL A 354 12.19 15.03 10.79
CA VAL A 354 10.81 14.82 11.27
C VAL A 354 10.70 13.50 12.05
N TYR A 355 11.14 12.38 11.47
CA TYR A 355 11.06 11.09 12.16
C TYR A 355 11.97 10.99 13.40
N GLN A 356 13.10 11.71 13.45
CA GLN A 356 13.92 11.81 14.67
C GLN A 356 13.13 12.42 15.83
N LYS A 357 12.43 13.55 15.62
CA LYS A 357 11.52 14.13 16.63
C LYS A 357 10.40 13.16 17.03
N LEU A 358 9.84 12.43 16.06
CA LEU A 358 8.85 11.39 16.36
C LEU A 358 9.44 10.28 17.23
N SER A 359 10.72 9.94 17.09
CA SER A 359 11.39 8.92 17.92
C SER A 359 11.75 9.42 19.33
N ASP A 360 11.92 10.74 19.51
CA ASP A 360 12.06 11.36 20.83
C ASP A 360 10.71 11.37 21.60
N LEU A 361 9.60 11.51 20.87
CA LEU A 361 8.24 11.60 21.42
C LEU A 361 7.55 10.23 21.57
N MET A 362 7.88 9.26 20.72
CA MET A 362 7.32 7.90 20.69
C MET A 362 8.47 6.88 20.63
N PRO A 363 9.27 6.75 21.71
CA PRO A 363 10.50 5.96 21.72
C PRO A 363 10.28 4.44 21.63
N ASP A 364 9.02 3.97 21.64
CA ASP A 364 8.59 2.59 21.52
C ASP A 364 7.78 2.29 20.24
N ASP A 365 7.60 3.25 19.35
CA ASP A 365 6.93 3.03 18.06
C ASP A 365 7.91 2.45 17.01
N SER A 366 7.65 1.20 16.59
CA SER A 366 8.45 0.48 15.61
C SER A 366 8.35 1.07 14.19
N ASP A 367 7.24 1.71 13.83
CA ASP A 367 7.06 2.36 12.52
C ASP A 367 8.04 3.53 12.36
N VAL A 368 8.21 4.34 13.41
CA VAL A 368 9.14 5.48 13.39
C VAL A 368 10.57 5.00 13.12
N TYR A 369 11.03 3.97 13.82
CA TYR A 369 12.37 3.41 13.58
C TYR A 369 12.50 2.73 12.21
N LEU A 370 11.42 2.13 11.70
CA LEU A 370 11.35 1.55 10.36
C LEU A 370 11.52 2.63 9.27
N ARG A 371 10.81 3.76 9.38
CA ARG A 371 10.96 4.89 8.44
C ARG A 371 12.34 5.54 8.55
N ILE A 372 12.89 5.69 9.76
CA ILE A 372 14.29 6.16 9.95
C ILE A 372 15.28 5.23 9.24
N ALA A 373 15.09 3.91 9.35
CA ALA A 373 15.97 2.94 8.70
C ALA A 373 15.85 2.97 7.17
N GLN A 374 14.62 3.07 6.64
CA GLN A 374 14.37 3.28 5.21
C GLN A 374 15.10 4.54 4.72
N ILE A 375 14.94 5.68 5.41
CA ILE A 375 15.61 6.94 5.08
C ILE A 375 17.14 6.80 5.11
N TYR A 376 17.71 6.08 6.07
CA TYR A 376 19.16 5.81 6.08
C TYR A 376 19.61 4.87 4.95
N ARG A 377 18.74 3.95 4.49
CA ARG A 377 19.01 3.09 3.32
C ARG A 377 19.07 3.91 2.03
N GLU A 378 18.11 4.82 1.80
CA GLU A 378 18.13 5.72 0.62
C GLU A 378 19.29 6.74 0.68
N LEU A 379 19.77 7.08 1.89
CA LEU A 379 20.98 7.88 2.09
C LEU A 379 22.28 7.06 2.02
N HIS A 380 22.21 5.77 1.66
CA HIS A 380 23.29 4.77 1.65
C HIS A 380 24.09 4.66 2.96
N GLN A 381 23.51 5.07 4.10
CA GLN A 381 24.10 4.97 5.44
C GLN A 381 23.68 3.65 6.11
N LEU A 382 24.03 2.54 5.46
CA LEU A 382 23.49 1.21 5.73
C LEU A 382 23.71 0.74 7.18
N ASP A 383 24.82 1.12 7.82
CA ASP A 383 25.08 0.81 9.24
C ASP A 383 24.01 1.40 10.18
N LYS A 384 23.54 2.62 9.89
CA LYS A 384 22.49 3.31 10.65
C LYS A 384 21.09 2.79 10.30
N ALA A 385 20.90 2.31 9.08
CA ALA A 385 19.69 1.58 8.73
C ALA A 385 19.58 0.29 9.57
N GLU A 386 20.68 -0.44 9.74
CA GLU A 386 20.73 -1.65 10.58
C GLU A 386 20.48 -1.33 12.06
N GLU A 387 21.10 -0.28 12.59
CA GLU A 387 20.88 0.18 13.98
C GLU A 387 19.39 0.47 14.27
N ASN A 388 18.67 1.07 13.32
CA ASN A 388 17.27 1.44 13.52
C ASN A 388 16.29 0.30 13.18
N LEU A 389 16.62 -0.61 12.25
CA LEU A 389 15.85 -1.86 12.09
C LEU A 389 15.96 -2.76 13.32
N VAL A 390 17.12 -2.83 13.99
CA VAL A 390 17.26 -3.54 15.28
C VAL A 390 16.30 -2.98 16.33
N LYS A 391 16.11 -1.65 16.40
CA LYS A 391 15.10 -1.01 17.27
C LYS A 391 13.67 -1.35 16.84
N ALA A 392 13.36 -1.26 15.54
CA ALA A 392 12.05 -1.62 15.02
C ALA A 392 11.68 -3.09 15.35
N ARG A 393 12.66 -4.01 15.25
CA ARG A 393 12.52 -5.43 15.62
C ARG A 393 12.38 -5.63 17.13
N GLN A 394 13.04 -4.81 17.95
CA GLN A 394 12.91 -4.85 19.42
C GLN A 394 11.48 -4.49 19.87
N TYR A 395 10.86 -3.49 19.24
CA TYR A 395 9.52 -3.03 19.60
C TYR A 395 8.39 -3.80 18.90
N ALA A 396 8.60 -4.32 17.70
CA ALA A 396 7.64 -5.18 17.00
C ALA A 396 8.27 -6.51 16.53
N PRO A 397 8.65 -7.41 17.47
CA PRO A 397 9.24 -8.70 17.14
C PRO A 397 8.24 -9.57 16.37
N GLY A 398 8.65 -10.07 15.20
CA GLY A 398 7.78 -10.83 14.29
C GLY A 398 6.90 -9.95 13.39
N SER A 399 7.09 -8.63 13.36
CA SER A 399 6.47 -7.78 12.34
C SER A 399 6.99 -8.14 10.95
N LEU A 400 6.06 -8.48 10.05
CA LEU A 400 6.33 -8.78 8.65
C LEU A 400 7.01 -7.60 7.94
N GLU A 401 6.61 -6.37 8.24
CA GLU A 401 7.15 -5.19 7.58
C GLU A 401 8.61 -4.92 8.00
N VAL A 402 8.94 -5.20 9.27
CA VAL A 402 10.32 -5.12 9.77
C VAL A 402 11.18 -6.19 9.10
N MET A 403 10.74 -7.46 9.10
CA MET A 403 11.46 -8.57 8.44
C MET A 403 11.65 -8.34 6.94
N TYR A 404 10.67 -7.74 6.27
CA TYR A 404 10.76 -7.36 4.85
C TYR A 404 11.84 -6.30 4.60
N ASN A 405 11.85 -5.23 5.40
CA ASN A 405 12.86 -4.17 5.28
C ASN A 405 14.26 -4.63 5.69
N GLU A 406 14.38 -5.61 6.59
CA GLU A 406 15.64 -6.28 6.92
C GLU A 406 16.18 -7.09 5.74
N GLY A 407 15.31 -7.81 5.02
CA GLY A 407 15.65 -8.43 3.74
C GLY A 407 16.23 -7.41 2.75
N MET A 408 15.48 -6.32 2.48
CA MET A 408 15.93 -5.25 1.57
C MET A 408 17.21 -4.56 2.02
N LEU A 409 17.44 -4.38 3.33
CA LEU A 409 18.70 -3.80 3.83
C LEU A 409 19.87 -4.75 3.62
N TYR A 410 19.72 -6.03 3.93
CA TYR A 410 20.79 -7.02 3.75
C TYR A 410 21.10 -7.24 2.27
N GLU A 411 20.10 -7.21 1.39
CA GLU A 411 20.25 -7.10 -0.06
C GLU A 411 21.04 -5.83 -0.45
N SER A 412 20.66 -4.66 0.07
CA SER A 412 21.34 -3.37 -0.17
C SER A 412 22.79 -3.34 0.37
N GLN A 413 23.13 -4.18 1.34
CA GLN A 413 24.49 -4.38 1.87
C GLN A 413 25.27 -5.48 1.10
N GLY A 414 24.62 -6.22 0.18
CA GLY A 414 25.20 -7.38 -0.51
C GLY A 414 25.35 -8.64 0.36
N ARG A 415 24.62 -8.72 1.48
CA ARG A 415 24.56 -9.85 2.43
C ARG A 415 23.36 -10.77 2.09
N TYR A 416 23.35 -11.30 0.87
CA TYR A 416 22.22 -12.06 0.35
C TYR A 416 21.84 -13.27 1.22
N GLU A 417 22.80 -13.95 1.84
CA GLU A 417 22.55 -15.07 2.75
C GLU A 417 21.79 -14.65 4.02
N ASP A 418 22.03 -13.45 4.55
CA ASP A 418 21.26 -12.91 5.68
C ASP A 418 19.86 -12.47 5.24
N ALA A 419 19.71 -11.88 4.05
CA ALA A 419 18.42 -11.52 3.48
C ALA A 419 17.54 -12.77 3.26
N ILE A 420 18.09 -13.80 2.63
CA ILE A 420 17.47 -15.12 2.42
C ILE A 420 17.07 -15.75 3.75
N ARG A 421 17.92 -15.66 4.78
CA ARG A 421 17.64 -16.20 6.12
C ARG A 421 16.45 -15.51 6.79
N VAL A 422 16.45 -14.17 6.85
CA VAL A 422 15.34 -13.41 7.47
C VAL A 422 14.01 -13.66 6.75
N LEU A 423 14.00 -13.66 5.41
CA LEU A 423 12.78 -13.92 4.64
C LEU A 423 12.32 -15.38 4.76
N SER A 424 13.24 -16.35 4.88
CA SER A 424 12.90 -17.75 5.15
C SER A 424 12.28 -17.94 6.54
N ASP A 425 12.84 -17.28 7.56
CA ASP A 425 12.28 -17.28 8.92
C ASP A 425 10.89 -16.61 8.96
N ALA A 426 10.70 -15.51 8.21
CA ALA A 426 9.39 -14.87 8.05
C ALA A 426 8.37 -15.78 7.34
N VAL A 427 8.76 -16.46 6.25
CA VAL A 427 7.92 -17.46 5.56
C VAL A 427 7.50 -18.56 6.52
N MET A 428 8.44 -19.09 7.31
CA MET A 428 8.18 -20.14 8.31
C MET A 428 7.21 -19.65 9.40
N GLY A 429 7.40 -18.43 9.91
CA GLY A 429 6.51 -17.81 10.91
C GLY A 429 5.08 -17.64 10.40
N ILE A 430 4.90 -17.11 9.18
CA ILE A 430 3.57 -16.96 8.55
C ILE A 430 2.96 -18.32 8.17
N LYS A 431 3.77 -19.30 7.74
CA LYS A 431 3.31 -20.69 7.50
C LYS A 431 2.74 -21.33 8.77
N GLY A 432 3.30 -21.04 9.95
CA GLY A 432 2.80 -21.52 11.24
C GLY A 432 1.44 -20.94 11.68
N GLN A 433 0.97 -19.86 11.06
CA GLN A 433 -0.33 -19.25 11.37
C GLN A 433 -1.52 -19.98 10.72
N SER A 434 -2.73 -19.76 11.24
CA SER A 434 -3.95 -20.41 10.73
C SER A 434 -4.18 -20.13 9.24
N ALA A 435 -4.47 -21.17 8.47
CA ALA A 435 -4.81 -21.09 7.05
C ALA A 435 -6.07 -20.24 6.76
N THR A 436 -6.92 -19.99 7.76
CA THR A 436 -8.12 -19.16 7.64
C THR A 436 -7.87 -17.65 7.75
N MET A 437 -6.65 -17.20 8.10
CA MET A 437 -6.31 -15.78 8.18
C MET A 437 -6.23 -15.17 6.77
N PRO A 438 -7.07 -14.17 6.39
CA PRO A 438 -7.04 -13.59 5.04
C PRO A 438 -5.71 -12.92 4.70
N SER A 439 -5.04 -12.34 5.70
CA SER A 439 -3.71 -11.73 5.57
C SER A 439 -2.62 -12.75 5.18
N ARG A 440 -2.71 -14.00 5.66
CA ARG A 440 -1.67 -15.03 5.47
C ARG A 440 -1.34 -15.28 4.00
N ARG A 441 -2.36 -15.29 3.12
CA ARG A 441 -2.18 -15.43 1.66
C ARG A 441 -1.39 -14.25 1.08
N ARG A 442 -1.80 -13.02 1.40
CA ARG A 442 -1.11 -11.79 0.96
C ARG A 442 0.34 -11.75 1.48
N SER A 443 0.55 -12.06 2.75
CA SER A 443 1.88 -12.11 3.38
C SER A 443 2.81 -13.13 2.73
N LEU A 444 2.35 -14.36 2.48
CA LEU A 444 3.14 -15.38 1.79
C LEU A 444 3.40 -15.01 0.33
N SER A 445 2.45 -14.39 -0.36
CA SER A 445 2.63 -13.94 -1.75
C SER A 445 3.79 -12.94 -1.88
N ILE A 446 3.85 -11.95 -0.98
CA ILE A 446 4.93 -10.96 -0.93
C ILE A 446 6.27 -11.63 -0.58
N LEU A 447 6.30 -12.45 0.48
CA LEU A 447 7.53 -13.08 0.95
C LEU A 447 8.14 -14.06 -0.07
N TYR A 448 7.32 -14.89 -0.71
CA TYR A 448 7.82 -15.82 -1.74
C TYR A 448 8.31 -15.10 -2.99
N GLN A 449 7.68 -13.98 -3.37
CA GLN A 449 8.15 -13.16 -4.48
C GLN A 449 9.57 -12.63 -4.22
N GLN A 450 9.84 -12.09 -3.03
CA GLN A 450 11.20 -11.59 -2.70
C GLN A 450 12.21 -12.72 -2.45
N LEU A 451 11.83 -13.78 -1.71
CA LEU A 451 12.74 -14.89 -1.43
C LEU A 451 13.11 -15.65 -2.72
N GLY A 452 12.17 -15.82 -3.65
CA GLY A 452 12.43 -16.41 -4.96
C GLY A 452 13.29 -15.51 -5.85
N GLN A 453 13.10 -14.20 -5.79
CA GLN A 453 13.95 -13.22 -6.49
C GLN A 453 15.40 -13.27 -5.98
N LEU A 454 15.62 -13.20 -4.66
CA LEU A 454 16.95 -13.30 -4.06
C LEU A 454 17.62 -14.64 -4.37
N TYR A 455 16.89 -15.76 -4.34
CA TYR A 455 17.43 -17.05 -4.78
C TYR A 455 17.82 -17.05 -6.27
N ARG A 456 17.12 -16.30 -7.13
CA ARG A 456 17.45 -16.15 -8.56
C ARG A 456 18.70 -15.28 -8.75
N GLU A 457 18.86 -14.22 -7.96
CA GLU A 457 20.03 -13.33 -7.99
C GLU A 457 21.32 -14.04 -7.54
N VAL A 458 21.29 -14.80 -6.44
CA VAL A 458 22.42 -15.65 -6.03
C VAL A 458 22.57 -16.93 -6.89
N GLN A 459 21.87 -17.00 -8.02
CA GLN A 459 21.89 -18.08 -9.01
C GLN A 459 21.51 -19.46 -8.46
N ASN A 460 20.84 -19.52 -7.30
CA ASN A 460 20.23 -20.72 -6.75
C ASN A 460 18.85 -20.95 -7.40
N TYR A 461 18.87 -21.12 -8.73
CA TYR A 461 17.67 -21.23 -9.56
C TYR A 461 16.72 -22.34 -9.10
N GLN A 462 17.24 -23.44 -8.54
CA GLN A 462 16.42 -24.54 -8.03
C GLN A 462 15.61 -24.16 -6.78
N ALA A 463 16.17 -23.35 -5.87
CA ALA A 463 15.44 -22.82 -4.73
C ALA A 463 14.47 -21.70 -5.14
N ALA A 464 14.83 -20.87 -6.13
CA ALA A 464 13.94 -19.87 -6.72
C ALA A 464 12.71 -20.53 -7.34
N ILE A 465 12.88 -21.53 -8.20
CA ILE A 465 11.77 -22.29 -8.82
C ILE A 465 10.85 -22.87 -7.75
N TYR A 466 11.39 -23.59 -6.76
CA TYR A 466 10.57 -24.16 -5.68
C TYR A 466 9.81 -23.10 -4.87
N THR A 467 10.43 -21.94 -4.62
CA THR A 467 9.78 -20.83 -3.91
C THR A 467 8.64 -20.22 -4.75
N PHE A 468 8.79 -20.15 -6.06
CA PHE A 468 7.72 -19.72 -6.96
C PHE A 468 6.64 -20.80 -7.17
N GLU A 469 6.96 -22.09 -7.13
CA GLU A 469 5.95 -23.17 -7.11
C GLU A 469 5.05 -23.07 -5.85
N GLU A 470 5.66 -22.82 -4.69
CA GLU A 470 4.94 -22.55 -3.43
C GLU A 470 4.10 -21.25 -3.47
N LEU A 471 4.54 -20.22 -4.20
CA LEU A 471 3.72 -19.04 -4.52
C LEU A 471 2.48 -19.43 -5.33
N GLY A 472 2.64 -20.25 -6.37
CA GLY A 472 1.53 -20.71 -7.21
C GLY A 472 0.48 -21.54 -6.46
N HIS A 473 0.86 -22.18 -5.35
CA HIS A 473 -0.08 -22.89 -4.48
C HIS A 473 -0.99 -21.99 -3.62
N LEU A 474 -0.82 -20.66 -3.65
CA LEU A 474 -1.67 -19.72 -2.91
C LEU A 474 -3.00 -19.38 -3.61
N GLY A 475 -3.07 -19.48 -4.93
CA GLY A 475 -4.27 -19.20 -5.72
C GLY A 475 -3.99 -18.95 -7.21
N ASP A 476 -5.06 -18.87 -8.03
CA ASP A 476 -4.93 -18.70 -9.49
C ASP A 476 -4.36 -17.34 -9.94
N GLU A 477 -4.25 -16.35 -9.06
CA GLU A 477 -3.57 -15.08 -9.35
C GLU A 477 -2.05 -15.22 -9.12
N GLU A 478 -1.68 -15.82 -7.99
CA GLU A 478 -0.31 -16.14 -7.65
C GLU A 478 0.29 -17.20 -8.58
N ASP A 479 -0.48 -18.18 -9.07
CA ASP A 479 -0.01 -19.17 -10.06
C ASP A 479 0.27 -18.54 -11.43
N ARG A 480 -0.40 -17.45 -11.80
CA ARG A 480 -0.08 -16.68 -13.02
C ARG A 480 1.24 -15.93 -12.85
N ARG A 481 1.41 -15.21 -11.74
CA ARG A 481 2.66 -14.53 -11.39
C ARG A 481 3.84 -15.51 -11.26
N ALA A 482 3.64 -16.62 -10.55
CA ALA A 482 4.63 -17.68 -10.37
C ALA A 482 5.11 -18.28 -11.70
N ARG A 483 4.21 -18.55 -12.66
CA ARG A 483 4.60 -19.12 -13.96
C ARG A 483 5.53 -18.21 -14.75
N MET A 484 5.26 -16.90 -14.76
CA MET A 484 6.15 -15.92 -15.39
C MET A 484 7.51 -15.88 -14.68
N MET A 485 7.52 -15.84 -13.34
CA MET A 485 8.76 -15.88 -12.54
C MET A 485 9.58 -17.16 -12.76
N ILE A 486 8.94 -18.33 -12.92
CA ILE A 486 9.59 -19.61 -13.22
C ILE A 486 10.15 -19.63 -14.65
N MET A 487 9.41 -19.11 -15.65
CA MET A 487 9.91 -18.96 -17.02
C MET A 487 11.17 -18.10 -17.06
N ASP A 488 11.15 -16.93 -16.42
CA ASP A 488 12.31 -16.06 -16.30
C ASP A 488 13.46 -16.69 -15.52
N THR A 489 13.17 -17.52 -14.51
CA THR A 489 14.20 -18.24 -13.74
C THR A 489 14.90 -19.29 -14.58
N TYR A 490 14.16 -20.05 -15.41
CA TYR A 490 14.76 -20.96 -16.39
C TYR A 490 15.53 -20.21 -17.50
N ARG A 491 15.03 -19.06 -17.96
CA ARG A 491 15.72 -18.15 -18.89
C ARG A 491 17.03 -17.61 -18.31
N ALA A 492 17.03 -17.19 -17.05
CA ALA A 492 18.24 -16.76 -16.32
C ALA A 492 19.25 -17.91 -16.15
N ALA A 493 18.76 -19.11 -15.79
CA ALA A 493 19.53 -20.35 -15.76
C ALA A 493 19.99 -20.85 -17.15
N LYS A 494 19.67 -20.12 -18.23
CA LYS A 494 19.93 -20.44 -19.64
C LYS A 494 19.30 -21.77 -20.13
N ASP A 495 18.36 -22.33 -19.36
CA ASP A 495 17.54 -23.50 -19.74
C ASP A 495 16.30 -23.04 -20.55
N LEU A 496 16.57 -22.55 -21.76
CA LEU A 496 15.55 -22.05 -22.69
C LEU A 496 14.51 -23.13 -23.03
N GLN A 497 14.88 -24.42 -23.00
CA GLN A 497 13.94 -25.52 -23.25
C GLN A 497 12.88 -25.63 -22.15
N LYS A 498 13.28 -25.61 -20.86
CA LYS A 498 12.29 -25.60 -19.77
C LYS A 498 11.50 -24.30 -19.71
N ALA A 499 12.14 -23.14 -19.92
CA ALA A 499 11.44 -21.86 -19.98
C ALA A 499 10.31 -21.89 -21.03
N LEU A 500 10.60 -22.37 -22.24
CA LEU A 500 9.63 -22.50 -23.33
C LEU A 500 8.54 -23.53 -23.03
N GLN A 501 8.85 -24.60 -22.30
CA GLN A 501 7.87 -25.59 -21.87
C GLN A 501 6.92 -25.03 -20.80
N THR A 502 7.44 -24.40 -19.74
CA THR A 502 6.62 -23.71 -18.73
C THR A 502 5.74 -22.63 -19.35
N GLY A 503 6.26 -21.88 -20.33
CA GLY A 503 5.47 -20.89 -21.07
C GLY A 503 4.32 -21.50 -21.88
N LYS A 504 4.54 -22.64 -22.56
CA LYS A 504 3.47 -23.39 -23.25
C LYS A 504 2.41 -23.91 -22.29
N GLU A 505 2.81 -24.38 -21.11
CA GLU A 505 1.89 -24.86 -20.06
C GLU A 505 1.09 -23.71 -19.44
N ALA A 506 1.73 -22.56 -19.19
CA ALA A 506 1.08 -21.34 -18.73
C ALA A 506 0.07 -20.82 -19.76
N MET A 507 0.45 -20.76 -21.04
CA MET A 507 -0.43 -20.42 -22.17
C MET A 507 -1.61 -21.38 -22.31
N ALA A 508 -1.43 -22.67 -22.01
CA ALA A 508 -2.51 -23.66 -22.05
C ALA A 508 -3.47 -23.55 -20.85
N LYS A 509 -2.97 -23.22 -19.65
CA LYS A 509 -3.78 -23.03 -18.44
C LYS A 509 -4.52 -21.69 -18.43
N TYR A 510 -3.87 -20.63 -18.88
CA TYR A 510 -4.37 -19.25 -18.83
C TYR A 510 -4.35 -18.58 -20.22
N PRO A 511 -5.08 -19.11 -21.22
CA PRO A 511 -4.98 -18.69 -22.62
C PRO A 511 -5.45 -17.26 -22.90
N ALA A 512 -6.01 -16.54 -21.92
CA ALA A 512 -6.47 -15.16 -22.03
C ALA A 512 -5.60 -14.15 -21.24
N ASP A 513 -4.66 -14.60 -20.41
CA ASP A 513 -3.85 -13.71 -19.56
C ASP A 513 -2.82 -12.93 -20.41
N PRO A 514 -2.79 -11.58 -20.34
CA PRO A 514 -1.90 -10.78 -21.17
C PRO A 514 -0.43 -10.88 -20.74
N GLY A 515 -0.15 -10.97 -19.43
CA GLY A 515 1.22 -11.06 -18.92
C GLY A 515 1.92 -12.35 -19.34
N ILE A 516 1.23 -13.49 -19.22
CA ILE A 516 1.73 -14.80 -19.64
C ILE A 516 1.98 -14.82 -21.16
N ARG A 517 1.07 -14.24 -21.95
CA ARG A 517 1.23 -14.14 -23.40
C ARG A 517 2.43 -13.28 -23.79
N THR A 518 2.62 -12.11 -23.16
CA THR A 518 3.77 -11.23 -23.37
C THR A 518 5.07 -11.91 -22.98
N SER A 519 5.14 -12.50 -21.77
CA SER A 519 6.32 -13.24 -21.29
C SER A 519 6.70 -14.40 -22.22
N TYR A 520 5.71 -15.15 -22.73
CA TYR A 520 5.95 -16.23 -23.68
C TYR A 520 6.37 -15.72 -25.06
N ALA A 521 5.80 -14.62 -25.54
CA ALA A 521 6.15 -13.99 -26.81
C ALA A 521 7.60 -13.48 -26.81
N LEU A 522 8.02 -12.77 -25.76
CA LEU A 522 9.41 -12.33 -25.57
C LEU A 522 10.37 -13.53 -25.62
N LEU A 523 10.04 -14.61 -24.90
CA LEU A 523 10.86 -15.81 -24.82
C LEU A 523 10.98 -16.58 -26.15
N ILE A 524 9.91 -16.70 -26.95
CA ILE A 524 10.04 -17.28 -28.31
C ILE A 524 10.76 -16.33 -29.27
N GLY A 525 10.71 -15.01 -29.04
CA GLY A 525 11.52 -14.01 -29.73
C GLY A 525 13.03 -14.22 -29.51
N GLU A 526 13.45 -14.43 -28.26
CA GLU A 526 14.85 -14.78 -27.91
C GLU A 526 15.27 -16.16 -28.47
N ASN A 527 14.31 -17.07 -28.67
CA ASN A 527 14.49 -18.34 -29.40
C ASN A 527 14.52 -18.15 -30.94
N GLY A 528 14.53 -16.91 -31.43
CA GLY A 528 14.61 -16.55 -32.85
C GLY A 528 13.27 -16.54 -33.61
N GLN A 529 12.15 -16.91 -32.98
CA GLN A 529 10.82 -16.97 -33.60
C GLN A 529 10.14 -15.60 -33.68
N THR A 530 10.86 -14.62 -34.24
CA THR A 530 10.51 -13.19 -34.25
C THR A 530 9.09 -12.91 -34.77
N ASP A 531 8.68 -13.54 -35.89
CA ASP A 531 7.34 -13.32 -36.46
C ASP A 531 6.22 -13.97 -35.64
N ASP A 532 6.46 -15.13 -34.99
CA ASP A 532 5.49 -15.72 -34.06
C ASP A 532 5.33 -14.86 -32.80
N ALA A 533 6.44 -14.37 -32.25
CA ALA A 533 6.46 -13.47 -31.10
C ALA A 533 5.66 -12.20 -31.35
N VAL A 534 5.98 -11.47 -32.43
CA VAL A 534 5.25 -10.25 -32.80
C VAL A 534 3.79 -10.53 -33.16
N LYS A 535 3.46 -11.70 -33.72
CA LYS A 535 2.08 -12.11 -33.98
C LYS A 535 1.28 -12.33 -32.70
N ILE A 536 1.88 -12.83 -31.62
CA ILE A 536 1.22 -12.91 -30.31
C ILE A 536 1.01 -11.50 -29.75
N LEU A 537 2.06 -10.67 -29.70
CA LEU A 537 1.96 -9.32 -29.13
C LEU A 537 0.99 -8.41 -29.89
N ARG A 538 0.96 -8.46 -31.23
CA ARG A 538 0.01 -7.67 -32.05
C ARG A 538 -1.45 -8.06 -31.83
N ALA A 539 -1.74 -9.23 -31.25
CA ALA A 539 -3.11 -9.60 -30.85
C ALA A 539 -3.58 -8.93 -29.54
N HIS A 540 -2.73 -8.10 -28.91
CA HIS A 540 -3.02 -7.28 -27.72
C HIS A 540 -3.08 -5.77 -28.00
N LEU A 541 -2.97 -5.36 -29.27
CA LEU A 541 -3.11 -3.94 -29.62
C LEU A 541 -4.59 -3.54 -29.66
N HIS A 542 -4.95 -2.53 -28.89
CA HIS A 542 -6.31 -2.01 -28.73
C HIS A 542 -6.56 -0.73 -29.54
N GLY A 543 -5.51 -0.04 -30.00
CA GLY A 543 -5.58 1.21 -30.75
C GLY A 543 -5.70 2.46 -29.87
N ASP A 544 -5.29 2.37 -28.60
CA ASP A 544 -5.33 3.48 -27.64
C ASP A 544 -3.98 3.68 -26.91
N THR A 545 -3.95 4.55 -25.89
CA THR A 545 -2.73 4.92 -25.15
C THR A 545 -2.09 3.78 -24.37
N ASN A 546 -2.82 2.70 -24.08
CA ASN A 546 -2.31 1.54 -23.33
C ASN A 546 -1.38 0.66 -24.19
N ASP A 547 -1.45 0.79 -25.52
CA ASP A 547 -0.61 0.02 -26.46
C ASP A 547 0.90 0.32 -26.34
N ARG A 548 1.31 1.39 -25.63
CA ARG A 548 2.72 1.81 -25.52
C ARG A 548 3.63 0.68 -25.04
N GLU A 549 3.22 -0.09 -24.03
CA GLU A 549 4.01 -1.22 -23.52
C GLU A 549 4.08 -2.37 -24.55
N THR A 550 2.95 -2.72 -25.18
CA THR A 550 2.88 -3.77 -26.21
C THR A 550 3.76 -3.41 -27.42
N LEU A 551 3.77 -2.15 -27.85
CA LEU A 551 4.60 -1.64 -28.94
C LEU A 551 6.10 -1.65 -28.61
N LEU A 552 6.47 -1.41 -27.35
CA LEU A 552 7.84 -1.56 -26.86
C LEU A 552 8.29 -3.02 -26.81
N ASN A 553 7.43 -3.93 -26.35
CA ASN A 553 7.70 -5.36 -26.40
C ASN A 553 7.88 -5.85 -27.86
N ILE A 554 7.08 -5.36 -28.80
CA ILE A 554 7.24 -5.64 -30.24
C ILE A 554 8.59 -5.08 -30.76
N ALA A 555 8.95 -3.85 -30.38
CA ALA A 555 10.21 -3.25 -30.76
C ALA A 555 11.43 -4.03 -30.21
N GLN A 556 11.38 -4.49 -28.96
CA GLN A 556 12.43 -5.31 -28.35
C GLN A 556 12.56 -6.68 -29.03
N VAL A 557 11.44 -7.33 -29.38
CA VAL A 557 11.46 -8.59 -30.15
C VAL A 557 12.10 -8.37 -31.52
N TYR A 558 11.81 -7.26 -32.21
CA TYR A 558 12.47 -6.93 -33.47
C TYR A 558 13.95 -6.58 -33.32
N GLU A 559 14.37 -5.88 -32.26
CA GLU A 559 15.78 -5.59 -31.95
C GLU A 559 16.57 -6.88 -31.73
N ARG A 560 16.08 -7.79 -30.87
CA ARG A 560 16.69 -9.10 -30.63
C ARG A 560 16.71 -9.98 -31.89
N GLY A 561 15.70 -9.86 -32.73
CA GLY A 561 15.66 -10.47 -34.08
C GLY A 561 16.57 -9.78 -35.12
N ARG A 562 17.32 -8.73 -34.75
CA ARG A 562 18.17 -7.87 -35.61
C ARG A 562 17.42 -7.20 -36.78
N ARG A 563 16.10 -7.02 -36.62
CA ARG A 563 15.17 -6.35 -37.57
C ARG A 563 14.99 -4.89 -37.17
N TYR A 564 16.09 -4.15 -37.17
CA TYR A 564 16.16 -2.81 -36.56
C TYR A 564 15.19 -1.79 -37.16
N LYS A 565 14.86 -1.91 -38.46
CA LYS A 565 13.88 -1.01 -39.10
C LYS A 565 12.48 -1.21 -38.53
N GLU A 566 12.03 -2.45 -38.39
CA GLU A 566 10.74 -2.76 -37.76
C GLU A 566 10.74 -2.47 -36.25
N ALA A 567 11.91 -2.52 -35.60
CA ALA A 567 12.10 -2.08 -34.22
C ALA A 567 11.92 -0.55 -34.07
N GLU A 568 12.57 0.26 -34.93
CA GLU A 568 12.35 1.72 -35.00
C GLU A 568 10.89 2.07 -35.27
N GLU A 569 10.26 1.41 -36.25
CA GLU A 569 8.85 1.64 -36.61
C GLU A 569 7.90 1.38 -35.43
N SER A 570 8.14 0.31 -34.66
CA SER A 570 7.32 -0.02 -33.48
C SER A 570 7.61 0.90 -32.29
N ALA A 571 8.87 1.31 -32.08
CA ALA A 571 9.22 2.21 -31.01
C ALA A 571 8.73 3.65 -31.25
N HIS A 572 8.82 4.19 -32.48
CA HIS A 572 8.22 5.49 -32.82
C HIS A 572 6.69 5.45 -32.77
N ALA A 573 6.05 4.31 -33.08
CA ALA A 573 4.60 4.15 -32.86
C ALA A 573 4.23 4.27 -31.37
N ALA A 574 5.11 3.84 -30.46
CA ALA A 574 4.95 4.06 -29.02
C ALA A 574 5.22 5.52 -28.60
N GLU A 575 6.22 6.19 -29.21
CA GLU A 575 6.60 7.58 -28.92
C GLU A 575 5.47 8.58 -29.20
N VAL A 576 4.68 8.37 -30.26
CA VAL A 576 3.59 9.28 -30.67
C VAL A 576 2.27 9.10 -29.93
N LEU A 577 2.15 8.10 -29.05
CA LEU A 577 0.94 7.93 -28.23
C LEU A 577 0.83 9.07 -27.19
N PRO A 578 -0.37 9.63 -26.95
CA PRO A 578 -0.58 10.65 -25.91
C PRO A 578 -0.08 10.21 -24.53
N GLY A 579 0.59 11.12 -23.82
CA GLY A 579 1.19 10.88 -22.50
C GLY A 579 2.02 12.08 -22.03
N GLN A 580 2.58 11.97 -20.84
CA GLN A 580 3.61 12.88 -20.33
C GLN A 580 5.00 12.52 -20.88
N PRO A 581 5.97 13.45 -20.93
CA PRO A 581 7.33 13.16 -21.39
C PRO A 581 8.01 11.97 -20.69
N ARG A 582 7.76 11.78 -19.39
CA ARG A 582 8.27 10.63 -18.61
C ARG A 582 7.73 9.28 -19.12
N ASP A 583 6.53 9.25 -19.69
CA ASP A 583 5.87 8.02 -20.14
C ASP A 583 6.59 7.43 -21.38
N ASN A 584 7.40 8.25 -22.08
CA ASN A 584 8.25 7.86 -23.20
C ASN A 584 9.71 7.55 -22.80
N GLU A 585 10.06 7.53 -21.51
CA GLU A 585 11.44 7.30 -21.05
C GLU A 585 12.03 5.97 -21.55
N MET A 586 11.26 4.88 -21.43
CA MET A 586 11.64 3.57 -21.99
C MET A 586 11.70 3.58 -23.53
N VAL A 587 10.86 4.39 -24.19
CA VAL A 587 10.84 4.50 -25.66
C VAL A 587 12.13 5.10 -26.19
N TRP A 588 12.59 6.19 -25.56
CA TRP A 588 13.85 6.82 -25.92
C TRP A 588 15.07 5.97 -25.55
N PHE A 589 15.05 5.25 -24.42
CA PHE A 589 16.11 4.29 -24.11
C PHE A 589 16.21 3.19 -25.18
N LEU A 590 15.08 2.59 -25.57
CA LEU A 590 15.05 1.52 -26.58
C LEU A 590 15.43 2.02 -27.97
N LEU A 591 14.95 3.19 -28.41
CA LEU A 591 15.43 3.84 -29.64
C LEU A 591 16.93 4.13 -29.58
N GLY A 592 17.44 4.57 -28.42
CA GLY A 592 18.87 4.78 -28.20
C GLY A 592 19.70 3.51 -28.41
N ALA A 593 19.28 2.39 -27.82
CA ALA A 593 19.91 1.09 -28.03
C ALA A 593 19.80 0.60 -29.49
N ILE A 594 18.63 0.73 -30.13
CA ILE A 594 18.43 0.38 -31.55
C ILE A 594 19.34 1.23 -32.46
N TYR A 595 19.61 2.49 -32.12
CA TYR A 595 20.54 3.34 -32.84
C TYR A 595 22.01 3.03 -32.56
N GLU A 596 22.38 2.63 -31.35
CA GLU A 596 23.72 2.11 -31.04
C GLU A 596 24.02 0.86 -31.87
N ARG A 597 23.13 -0.14 -31.85
CA ARG A 597 23.29 -1.41 -32.59
C ARG A 597 23.45 -1.20 -34.10
N GLN A 598 22.84 -0.15 -34.64
CA GLN A 598 22.97 0.28 -36.04
C GLN A 598 24.16 1.22 -36.32
N LYS A 599 24.90 1.62 -35.27
CA LYS A 599 26.05 2.54 -35.31
C LYS A 599 25.70 3.98 -35.68
N PHE A 600 24.45 4.37 -35.45
CA PHE A 600 23.95 5.75 -35.57
C PHE A 600 24.11 6.51 -34.25
N TYR A 601 25.35 6.60 -33.76
CA TYR A 601 25.68 7.07 -32.41
C TYR A 601 25.14 8.47 -32.09
N ASP A 602 25.14 9.40 -33.06
CA ASP A 602 24.57 10.75 -32.89
C ASP A 602 23.07 10.71 -32.56
N LYS A 603 22.31 9.81 -33.20
CA LYS A 603 20.89 9.58 -32.90
C LYS A 603 20.70 8.93 -31.53
N ALA A 604 21.56 7.97 -31.18
CA ALA A 604 21.50 7.27 -29.90
C ALA A 604 21.68 8.24 -28.73
N GLU A 605 22.69 9.11 -28.84
CA GLU A 605 22.94 10.21 -27.91
C GLU A 605 21.78 11.19 -27.77
N GLU A 606 21.08 11.54 -28.86
CA GLU A 606 19.87 12.35 -28.79
C GLU A 606 18.80 11.70 -27.90
N GLN A 607 18.55 10.39 -28.07
CA GLN A 607 17.50 9.71 -27.30
C GLN A 607 17.91 9.53 -25.83
N PHE A 608 19.16 9.16 -25.54
CA PHE A 608 19.67 9.12 -24.16
C PHE A 608 19.61 10.50 -23.49
N LYS A 609 19.80 11.60 -24.23
CA LYS A 609 19.61 12.95 -23.71
C LYS A 609 18.15 13.33 -23.46
N LYS A 610 17.18 12.81 -24.24
CA LYS A 610 15.75 12.95 -23.91
C LYS A 610 15.42 12.28 -22.56
N VAL A 611 15.92 11.06 -22.33
CA VAL A 611 15.77 10.37 -21.03
C VAL A 611 16.40 11.19 -19.90
N LEU A 612 17.66 11.59 -20.02
CA LEU A 612 18.36 12.32 -18.95
C LEU A 612 17.84 13.76 -18.73
N ALA A 613 17.00 14.28 -19.63
CA ALA A 613 16.28 15.54 -19.44
C ALA A 613 14.99 15.39 -18.61
N VAL A 614 14.32 14.23 -18.66
CA VAL A 614 13.16 13.93 -17.80
C VAL A 614 13.55 13.25 -16.48
N ASN A 615 14.60 12.41 -16.51
CA ASN A 615 15.13 11.69 -15.36
C ASN A 615 16.68 11.80 -15.29
N PRO A 616 17.23 12.88 -14.69
CA PRO A 616 18.68 13.09 -14.58
C PRO A 616 19.42 12.06 -13.72
N LYS A 617 18.71 11.14 -13.05
CA LYS A 617 19.22 10.08 -12.19
C LYS A 617 19.17 8.68 -12.82
N ASN A 618 18.61 8.49 -14.02
CA ASN A 618 18.44 7.16 -14.60
C ASN A 618 19.80 6.44 -14.78
N ALA A 619 20.15 5.59 -13.81
CA ALA A 619 21.46 4.93 -13.74
C ALA A 619 21.70 3.95 -14.91
N PRO A 620 20.72 3.16 -15.38
CA PRO A 620 20.85 2.39 -16.62
C PRO A 620 21.23 3.24 -17.85
N VAL A 621 20.57 4.37 -18.07
CA VAL A 621 20.88 5.24 -19.23
C VAL A 621 22.18 6.01 -19.03
N LEU A 622 22.48 6.48 -17.82
CA LEU A 622 23.78 7.07 -17.48
C LEU A 622 24.91 6.09 -17.80
N ASN A 623 24.78 4.83 -17.37
CA ASN A 623 25.79 3.82 -17.66
C ASN A 623 25.86 3.47 -19.15
N TYR A 624 24.72 3.23 -19.83
CA TYR A 624 24.71 2.82 -21.23
C TYR A 624 25.28 3.91 -22.15
N TYR A 625 24.91 5.18 -21.93
CA TYR A 625 25.44 6.32 -22.67
C TYR A 625 26.93 6.54 -22.37
N GLY A 626 27.33 6.47 -21.09
CA GLY A 626 28.74 6.56 -20.70
C GLY A 626 29.61 5.44 -21.28
N TYR A 627 29.13 4.20 -21.23
CA TYR A 627 29.78 3.03 -21.84
C TYR A 627 29.92 3.20 -23.36
N MET A 628 28.88 3.66 -24.06
CA MET A 628 28.93 3.91 -25.51
C MET A 628 30.04 4.90 -25.88
N LEU A 629 30.14 6.04 -25.17
CA LEU A 629 31.22 7.02 -25.37
C LEU A 629 32.60 6.41 -25.04
N GLY A 630 32.67 5.65 -23.94
CA GLY A 630 33.86 4.94 -23.48
C GLY A 630 34.40 3.93 -24.50
N ASP A 631 33.53 3.09 -25.06
CA ASP A 631 33.94 2.07 -26.02
C ASP A 631 34.35 2.69 -27.38
N LEU A 632 33.64 3.73 -27.83
CA LEU A 632 34.05 4.55 -28.97
C LEU A 632 35.37 5.30 -28.75
N GLY A 633 35.83 5.44 -27.50
CA GLY A 633 37.07 6.14 -27.16
C GLY A 633 36.97 7.66 -27.25
N ILE A 634 35.74 8.21 -27.20
CA ILE A 634 35.46 9.65 -27.38
C ILE A 634 34.95 10.26 -26.07
N ARG A 635 35.30 11.52 -25.81
CA ARG A 635 34.82 12.30 -24.64
C ARG A 635 34.92 11.52 -23.32
N LEU A 636 36.09 10.93 -23.07
CA LEU A 636 36.29 9.98 -21.96
C LEU A 636 36.01 10.62 -20.57
N ASP A 637 36.20 11.94 -20.42
CA ASP A 637 35.80 12.68 -19.21
C ASP A 637 34.27 12.71 -19.00
N GLU A 638 33.49 12.87 -20.09
CA GLU A 638 32.02 12.79 -20.06
C GLU A 638 31.58 11.35 -19.78
N ALA A 639 32.20 10.37 -20.44
CA ALA A 639 31.97 8.95 -20.22
C ALA A 639 32.20 8.54 -18.76
N GLN A 640 33.33 8.95 -18.17
CA GLN A 640 33.66 8.68 -16.77
C GLN A 640 32.61 9.32 -15.85
N SER A 641 32.28 10.60 -16.04
CA SER A 641 31.30 11.33 -15.22
C SER A 641 29.89 10.73 -15.28
N LEU A 642 29.47 10.20 -16.44
CA LEU A 642 28.20 9.51 -16.60
C LEU A 642 28.16 8.20 -15.81
N VAL A 643 29.19 7.35 -15.94
CA VAL A 643 29.24 6.06 -15.21
C VAL A 643 29.46 6.26 -13.70
N GLU A 644 30.24 7.27 -13.29
CA GLU A 644 30.38 7.64 -11.87
C GLU A 644 29.05 8.12 -11.25
N ARG A 645 28.18 8.76 -12.03
CA ARG A 645 26.80 9.08 -11.59
C ARG A 645 25.94 7.82 -11.50
N ALA A 646 26.03 6.88 -12.44
CA ALA A 646 25.33 5.60 -12.36
C ALA A 646 25.75 4.81 -11.09
N LEU A 647 27.06 4.71 -10.84
CA LEU A 647 27.64 4.09 -9.64
C LEU A 647 27.37 4.86 -8.34
N LYS A 648 26.90 6.11 -8.39
CA LYS A 648 26.47 6.85 -7.20
C LYS A 648 25.07 6.43 -6.76
N GLU A 649 24.15 6.18 -7.70
CA GLU A 649 22.80 5.71 -7.38
C GLU A 649 22.77 4.17 -7.20
N GLU A 650 23.64 3.41 -7.90
CA GLU A 650 23.82 1.95 -7.71
C GLU A 650 25.29 1.55 -7.39
N PRO A 651 25.78 1.72 -6.15
CA PRO A 651 27.20 1.52 -5.80
C PRO A 651 27.75 0.08 -5.87
N PHE A 652 26.88 -0.92 -6.08
CA PHE A 652 27.23 -2.34 -6.07
C PHE A 652 27.06 -3.05 -7.42
N ASN A 653 26.56 -2.36 -8.44
CA ASN A 653 26.34 -2.89 -9.79
C ASN A 653 27.67 -3.27 -10.46
N GLY A 654 27.81 -4.53 -10.90
CA GLY A 654 29.04 -5.06 -11.48
C GLY A 654 29.26 -4.58 -12.92
N GLY A 655 28.21 -4.56 -13.75
CA GLY A 655 28.24 -4.01 -15.10
C GLY A 655 28.62 -2.53 -15.16
N TYR A 656 28.26 -1.73 -14.15
CA TYR A 656 28.69 -0.32 -14.07
C TYR A 656 30.17 -0.20 -13.64
N LEU A 657 30.64 -1.10 -12.77
CA LEU A 657 32.07 -1.19 -12.41
C LEU A 657 32.94 -1.67 -13.59
N ASP A 658 32.41 -2.56 -14.44
CA ASP A 658 33.04 -2.93 -15.72
C ASP A 658 33.13 -1.73 -16.67
N SER A 659 32.01 -1.02 -16.85
CA SER A 659 31.93 0.15 -17.72
C SER A 659 32.96 1.22 -17.33
N LEU A 660 33.10 1.52 -16.04
CA LEU A 660 34.13 2.44 -15.53
C LEU A 660 35.55 1.89 -15.73
N GLY A 661 35.75 0.59 -15.49
CA GLY A 661 37.04 -0.08 -15.72
C GLY A 661 37.47 -0.08 -17.19
N TRP A 662 36.52 -0.19 -18.12
CA TRP A 662 36.76 -0.11 -19.56
C TRP A 662 37.11 1.30 -20.01
N ILE A 663 36.43 2.33 -19.49
CA ILE A 663 36.80 3.74 -19.69
C ILE A 663 38.24 3.99 -19.22
N TYR A 664 38.58 3.58 -17.99
CA TYR A 664 39.95 3.67 -17.46
C TYR A 664 40.99 2.92 -18.34
N PHE A 665 40.62 1.78 -18.96
CA PHE A 665 41.51 1.07 -19.88
C PHE A 665 41.77 1.84 -21.19
N LYS A 666 40.74 2.51 -21.73
CA LYS A 666 40.79 3.35 -22.93
C LYS A 666 41.63 4.61 -22.67
N GLU A 667 41.46 5.25 -21.52
CA GLU A 667 42.29 6.35 -21.00
C GLU A 667 43.73 5.93 -20.65
N ASN A 668 44.08 4.65 -20.77
CA ASN A 668 45.38 4.09 -20.40
C ASN A 668 45.69 4.09 -18.88
N LYS A 669 44.72 4.39 -18.02
CA LYS A 669 44.73 4.24 -16.54
C LYS A 669 44.64 2.76 -16.13
N THR A 670 45.59 1.94 -16.60
CA THR A 670 45.47 0.46 -16.52
C THR A 670 45.50 -0.13 -15.10
N ALA A 671 45.95 0.62 -14.09
CA ALA A 671 45.89 0.19 -12.70
C ALA A 671 44.47 0.31 -12.12
N ASP A 672 43.82 1.43 -12.41
CA ASP A 672 42.46 1.75 -11.97
C ASP A 672 41.43 0.88 -12.71
N ALA A 673 41.68 0.63 -14.00
CA ALA A 673 40.97 -0.37 -14.80
C ALA A 673 40.99 -1.77 -14.15
N GLU A 674 42.18 -2.27 -13.79
CA GLU A 674 42.33 -3.55 -13.06
C GLU A 674 41.58 -3.53 -11.72
N ALA A 675 41.64 -2.41 -10.99
CA ALA A 675 41.00 -2.28 -9.69
C ALA A 675 39.46 -2.28 -9.78
N MET A 676 38.86 -1.68 -10.82
CA MET A 676 37.39 -1.73 -11.00
C MET A 676 36.93 -3.07 -11.59
N LEU A 677 37.61 -3.58 -12.62
CA LEU A 677 37.24 -4.87 -13.24
C LEU A 677 37.35 -6.05 -12.27
N ARG A 678 38.32 -6.03 -11.35
CA ARG A 678 38.40 -7.04 -10.28
C ARG A 678 37.30 -6.91 -9.22
N LYS A 679 36.69 -5.73 -9.04
CA LYS A 679 35.46 -5.59 -8.25
C LYS A 679 34.25 -6.10 -9.05
N ALA A 680 34.18 -5.78 -10.34
CA ALA A 680 33.10 -6.19 -11.25
C ALA A 680 32.98 -7.72 -11.31
N VAL A 681 34.07 -8.46 -11.55
CA VAL A 681 34.10 -9.94 -11.47
C VAL A 681 33.76 -10.46 -10.06
N GLY A 682 34.01 -9.66 -9.01
CA GLY A 682 33.62 -9.97 -7.63
C GLY A 682 32.14 -9.71 -7.30
N ARG A 683 31.35 -9.19 -8.26
CA ARG A 683 29.89 -9.03 -8.18
C ARG A 683 29.18 -9.91 -9.21
N GLU A 684 29.66 -9.89 -10.45
CA GLU A 684 29.07 -10.58 -11.59
C GLU A 684 30.08 -11.57 -12.20
N SER A 685 30.40 -12.64 -11.45
CA SER A 685 31.42 -13.64 -11.81
C SER A 685 31.06 -14.58 -12.97
N HIS A 686 30.03 -14.25 -13.74
CA HIS A 686 29.50 -15.06 -14.85
C HIS A 686 29.20 -14.23 -16.10
N ASP A 687 29.47 -12.91 -16.11
CA ASP A 687 29.36 -12.13 -17.34
C ASP A 687 30.62 -12.33 -18.22
N PRO A 688 30.45 -12.71 -19.49
CA PRO A 688 31.59 -12.98 -20.37
C PRO A 688 32.34 -11.70 -20.79
N THR A 689 31.69 -10.54 -20.82
CA THR A 689 32.27 -9.26 -21.21
C THR A 689 33.25 -8.77 -20.15
N ILE A 690 32.87 -8.83 -18.86
CA ILE A 690 33.74 -8.42 -17.75
C ILE A 690 35.04 -9.24 -17.72
N HIS A 691 34.94 -10.56 -17.92
CA HIS A 691 36.11 -11.43 -18.06
C HIS A 691 36.96 -11.11 -19.31
N SER A 692 36.34 -10.69 -20.42
CA SER A 692 37.05 -10.25 -21.62
C SER A 692 37.87 -8.98 -21.37
N HIS A 693 37.24 -7.96 -20.78
CA HIS A 693 37.87 -6.67 -20.43
C HIS A 693 39.01 -6.84 -19.41
N LEU A 694 38.80 -7.65 -18.37
CA LEU A 694 39.85 -7.95 -17.38
C LEU A 694 41.04 -8.68 -18.03
N GLY A 695 40.79 -9.61 -18.95
CA GLY A 695 41.83 -10.27 -19.73
C GLY A 695 42.62 -9.30 -20.63
N ASP A 696 41.95 -8.35 -21.29
CA ASP A 696 42.60 -7.30 -22.09
C ASP A 696 43.47 -6.36 -21.22
N VAL A 697 43.03 -6.03 -20.00
CA VAL A 697 43.84 -5.30 -19.01
C VAL A 697 45.06 -6.11 -18.56
N TYR A 698 44.90 -7.41 -18.29
CA TYR A 698 46.03 -8.29 -17.97
C TYR A 698 47.03 -8.39 -19.13
N ALA A 699 46.57 -8.48 -20.38
CA ALA A 699 47.39 -8.52 -21.57
C ALA A 699 48.18 -7.21 -21.79
N LYS A 700 47.52 -6.05 -21.67
CA LYS A 700 48.15 -4.71 -21.76
C LYS A 700 49.18 -4.48 -20.65
N ARG A 701 49.00 -5.11 -19.48
CA ARG A 701 49.95 -5.14 -18.35
C ARG A 701 50.95 -6.31 -18.40
N GLY A 702 51.05 -7.02 -19.53
CA GLY A 702 52.09 -8.04 -19.80
C GLY A 702 51.89 -9.41 -19.12
N ARG A 703 50.79 -9.60 -18.37
CA ARG A 703 50.43 -10.83 -17.65
C ARG A 703 49.61 -11.76 -18.55
N ALA A 704 50.31 -12.35 -19.52
CA ALA A 704 49.75 -13.19 -20.58
C ALA A 704 49.05 -14.46 -20.07
N ASP A 705 49.53 -14.97 -18.94
CA ASP A 705 48.97 -16.07 -18.14
C ASP A 705 47.59 -15.71 -17.56
N LEU A 706 47.47 -14.60 -16.83
CA LEU A 706 46.19 -14.14 -16.29
C LEU A 706 45.23 -13.74 -17.42
N ALA A 707 45.73 -13.11 -18.49
CA ALA A 707 44.93 -12.77 -19.65
C ALA A 707 44.30 -14.02 -20.30
N ALA A 708 45.09 -15.08 -20.49
CA ALA A 708 44.58 -16.33 -21.03
C ALA A 708 43.51 -16.97 -20.11
N ALA A 709 43.72 -16.94 -18.79
CA ALA A 709 42.78 -17.50 -17.82
C ALA A 709 41.43 -16.77 -17.79
N GLU A 710 41.39 -15.43 -17.86
CA GLU A 710 40.12 -14.70 -17.92
C GLU A 710 39.43 -14.84 -19.29
N TRP A 711 40.18 -14.83 -20.39
CA TRP A 711 39.62 -15.09 -21.72
C TRP A 711 39.04 -16.51 -21.85
N GLU A 712 39.59 -17.51 -21.16
CA GLU A 712 39.00 -18.85 -21.09
C GLU A 712 37.66 -18.88 -20.35
N LYS A 713 37.52 -18.15 -19.24
CA LYS A 713 36.23 -17.99 -18.53
C LYS A 713 35.22 -17.27 -19.41
N SER A 714 35.62 -16.17 -20.04
CA SER A 714 34.77 -15.41 -20.97
C SER A 714 34.24 -16.29 -22.10
N LEU A 715 35.08 -17.14 -22.71
CA LEU A 715 34.64 -18.12 -23.70
C LEU A 715 33.73 -19.23 -23.13
N LEU A 716 33.95 -19.64 -21.87
CA LEU A 716 33.08 -20.61 -21.20
C LEU A 716 31.68 -20.06 -20.95
N GLU A 717 31.56 -18.80 -20.52
CA GLU A 717 30.27 -18.15 -20.27
C GLU A 717 29.57 -17.76 -21.59
N TRP A 718 30.31 -17.28 -22.61
CA TRP A 718 29.76 -17.06 -23.95
C TRP A 718 29.10 -18.32 -24.54
N ARG A 719 29.68 -19.50 -24.29
CA ARG A 719 29.14 -20.80 -24.73
C ARG A 719 27.86 -21.24 -23.99
N LYS A 720 27.46 -20.54 -22.92
CA LYS A 720 26.18 -20.72 -22.20
C LYS A 720 25.14 -19.64 -22.54
N SER A 721 25.52 -18.58 -23.26
CA SER A 721 24.63 -17.46 -23.57
C SER A 721 23.43 -17.87 -24.44
N LEU A 722 22.33 -17.10 -24.39
CA LEU A 722 21.17 -17.38 -25.24
C LEU A 722 21.49 -17.05 -26.71
N PRO A 723 20.80 -17.65 -27.70
CA PRO A 723 21.06 -17.35 -29.12
C PRO A 723 20.95 -15.86 -29.47
N ALA A 724 20.05 -15.13 -28.81
CA ALA A 724 19.87 -13.68 -28.96
C ALA A 724 20.86 -12.82 -28.14
N ASP A 725 21.65 -13.41 -27.24
CA ASP A 725 22.74 -12.75 -26.52
C ASP A 725 24.09 -12.88 -27.28
N LEU A 726 24.29 -13.96 -28.03
CA LEU A 726 25.60 -14.40 -28.54
C LEU A 726 26.24 -13.43 -29.56
N GLU A 727 27.31 -12.74 -29.15
CA GLU A 727 28.10 -11.86 -30.01
C GLU A 727 29.26 -12.61 -30.68
N THR A 728 28.94 -13.35 -31.75
CA THR A 728 29.84 -14.21 -32.55
C THR A 728 31.20 -13.60 -32.86
N ASP A 729 31.22 -12.31 -33.18
CA ASP A 729 32.41 -11.62 -33.68
C ASP A 729 33.40 -11.35 -32.52
N LYS A 730 32.88 -11.01 -31.33
CA LYS A 730 33.69 -10.90 -30.11
C LYS A 730 34.23 -12.27 -29.69
N VAL A 731 33.43 -13.34 -29.80
CA VAL A 731 33.89 -14.71 -29.52
C VAL A 731 35.05 -15.10 -30.44
N ALA A 732 34.95 -14.83 -31.75
CA ALA A 732 36.01 -15.11 -32.72
C ALA A 732 37.29 -14.26 -32.48
N GLU A 733 37.16 -12.99 -32.08
CA GLU A 733 38.31 -12.17 -31.65
C GLU A 733 38.98 -12.75 -30.40
N LEU A 734 38.18 -13.20 -29.44
CA LEU A 734 38.62 -13.71 -28.16
C LEU A 734 39.34 -15.07 -28.27
N GLU A 735 38.84 -16.00 -29.11
CA GLU A 735 39.56 -17.24 -29.41
C GLU A 735 40.93 -16.98 -30.07
N LYS A 736 41.01 -15.95 -30.94
CA LYS A 736 42.25 -15.48 -31.56
C LYS A 736 43.20 -14.84 -30.53
N LYS A 737 42.70 -13.98 -29.63
CA LYS A 737 43.46 -13.41 -28.49
C LYS A 737 44.07 -14.52 -27.63
N LEU A 738 43.23 -15.49 -27.21
CA LEU A 738 43.64 -16.62 -26.38
C LEU A 738 44.72 -17.48 -27.04
N SER A 739 44.53 -17.86 -28.30
CA SER A 739 45.49 -18.65 -29.07
C SER A 739 46.87 -17.96 -29.14
N GLN A 740 46.89 -16.65 -29.42
CA GLN A 740 48.13 -15.87 -29.44
C GLN A 740 48.81 -15.78 -28.06
N SER A 741 48.04 -15.65 -26.96
CA SER A 741 48.63 -15.60 -25.62
C SER A 741 49.22 -16.93 -25.19
N LYS A 742 48.51 -18.06 -25.43
CA LYS A 742 49.04 -19.41 -25.17
C LYS A 742 50.38 -19.65 -25.87
N HIS A 743 50.50 -19.21 -27.13
CA HIS A 743 51.77 -19.31 -27.86
C HIS A 743 52.90 -18.47 -27.21
N ARG A 744 52.60 -17.27 -26.70
CA ARG A 744 53.58 -16.44 -25.98
C ARG A 744 53.98 -17.03 -24.62
N VAL A 745 53.04 -17.65 -23.90
CA VAL A 745 53.30 -18.34 -22.63
C VAL A 745 54.20 -19.56 -22.85
N ALA A 746 53.90 -20.40 -23.85
CA ALA A 746 54.72 -21.56 -24.21
C ALA A 746 56.14 -21.18 -24.71
N GLN A 747 56.29 -20.04 -25.38
CA GLN A 747 57.61 -19.49 -25.72
C GLN A 747 58.37 -18.97 -24.49
N LYS A 748 57.68 -18.39 -23.50
CA LYS A 748 58.32 -17.96 -22.25
C LYS A 748 58.76 -19.13 -21.37
N SER A 749 57.98 -20.21 -21.27
CA SER A 749 58.41 -21.41 -20.52
C SER A 749 59.59 -22.09 -21.19
N SER A 750 59.52 -22.37 -22.49
CA SER A 750 60.64 -22.98 -23.22
C SER A 750 61.92 -22.11 -23.24
N ALA A 751 61.81 -20.78 -23.19
CA ALA A 751 62.96 -19.88 -23.00
C ALA A 751 63.44 -19.73 -21.54
N SER A 752 62.64 -20.16 -20.57
CA SER A 752 63.01 -20.29 -19.15
C SER A 752 63.79 -21.59 -18.94
N ASP A 753 63.24 -22.70 -19.42
CA ASP A 753 63.78 -24.05 -19.27
C ASP A 753 65.06 -24.28 -20.11
N ALA A 754 65.34 -23.39 -21.06
CA ALA A 754 66.54 -23.39 -21.90
C ALA A 754 67.69 -22.49 -21.39
N LYS A 755 67.62 -21.97 -20.15
CA LYS A 755 68.76 -21.31 -19.50
C LYS A 755 69.56 -22.31 -18.66
N PRO A 756 70.87 -22.48 -18.92
CA PRO A 756 71.77 -23.30 -18.10
C PRO A 756 72.19 -22.61 -16.80
#